data_AF-A0A094F6F7-F1
#
_entry.id   AF-A0A094F6F7-F1
#
_cell.length_a   1.000
_cell.length_b   1.000
_cell.length_c   1.000
_cell.angle_alpha   90.00
_cell.angle_beta   90.00
_cell.angle_gamma   90.00
#
_symmetry.space_group_name_H-M   'P 1'
#
loop_
_entity.id
_entity.type
_entity.pdbx_description
1 polymer ?
#
loop_
_entity_poly.entity_id
_entity_poly.type
_entity_poly.pdbx_seq_one_letter_code
_entity_poly.pdbx_strand_id
1 'polypeptide(L)'
;MAVTGEPKHVIGANRPESPGLSSAGEEKPNNTSDNQVDNTNTEDQKPVLVKGRKGWLLRLWEHGKRRWIFYTVGLIILLAILLPVFFLVIFPAIAQKMVNDATLPISSIGLSNPTPHSTDISLQASIKLPTPLSIHINPIPLSLFVNDGTKNIVPYTNVVLPENNLHGNTTLSFTDQHAEILDRDLFSEFVHSVVFSEEFTLSATGNTNAYVGKLKAPIHLQKDFKLTGLNSLAGFAIPDARLVLPPESDGTNLVANLSLPNASVLKIDLGNMTWNLIIGGVNLGKANIQNVILNPGSNIVPARCVLDLKMAIRHLRQIIASEKVALRKGNLSISASGNTTIYNSQHIDYYEKILSKLTLTAQVSLLSVIMDIKPNPKDSMKSTWRYGDRNEWTIHHWFYELLNIQPSIAGKEVPVHSKSDLVPYMPEWQMHRWVIIHAAIPLAIHHAYVSYTGHNLSPVAAFVFYTVAFKAIAIHQIQAVRQIGHQLGFFDGDKHERDGIPDVSVSKVFYSLVSTGTFRPLLAIFLSYQTSEVPASISWTWLPLEIGLYGIVLDFWFYIYHRLMHDVGSLWKYHRTHHLTKHPSPLLSLYADAEQEFFDIVGIPLLTYITLKFMGLPMGFYDSWVCHQYIVFTEIMGHSGLRMLASPPSTLTWLLRLFDANLILEDHDLHHRKGWKSSHNYGKQTRLWDRIFGTCHERIECLEGKIDYDNTAVFPFPWCP
;
A
#
# COMPACT_ATOMS: atom_id res chain seq x y z
N MET A 1 4.92 53.09 18.15
CA MET A 1 6.11 52.57 18.87
C MET A 1 6.72 51.44 18.03
N ALA A 2 8.04 51.31 18.09
CA ALA A 2 8.96 50.98 16.98
C ALA A 2 8.80 49.63 16.25
N VAL A 3 9.12 49.68 14.95
CA VAL A 3 9.29 48.59 13.96
C VAL A 3 10.52 48.95 13.13
N THR A 4 11.35 47.96 12.75
CA THR A 4 12.10 47.80 11.46
C THR A 4 13.13 46.65 11.60
N GLY A 5 13.42 45.81 10.60
CA GLY A 5 13.08 45.91 9.18
C GLY A 5 13.40 44.63 8.40
N GLU A 6 12.86 44.59 7.18
CA GLU A 6 12.89 43.52 6.17
C GLU A 6 13.90 43.78 5.02
N PRO A 7 14.21 42.75 4.20
CA PRO A 7 15.17 42.80 3.08
C PRO A 7 14.48 42.85 1.68
N LYS A 8 15.18 43.27 0.60
CA LYS A 8 14.73 43.04 -0.79
C LYS A 8 15.81 42.88 -1.88
N HIS A 9 15.36 42.09 -2.85
CA HIS A 9 15.76 41.62 -4.20
C HIS A 9 16.35 42.54 -5.29
N VAL A 10 16.64 41.86 -6.41
CA VAL A 10 17.32 42.10 -7.69
C VAL A 10 16.40 42.73 -8.79
N ILE A 11 17.02 43.21 -9.90
CA ILE A 11 16.60 43.28 -11.34
C ILE A 11 16.32 44.68 -11.94
N GLY A 12 17.19 45.10 -12.89
CA GLY A 12 16.90 45.24 -14.34
C GLY A 12 16.21 46.48 -14.96
N ALA A 13 16.94 47.14 -15.87
CA ALA A 13 16.58 47.64 -17.23
C ALA A 13 15.43 48.64 -17.47
N ASN A 14 15.72 49.78 -18.16
CA ASN A 14 15.31 50.09 -19.55
C ASN A 14 15.45 51.60 -19.96
N ARG A 15 16.04 51.85 -21.16
CA ARG A 15 15.70 52.81 -22.27
C ARG A 15 15.25 54.29 -22.01
N PRO A 16 15.12 55.17 -23.05
CA PRO A 16 15.95 55.53 -24.21
C PRO A 16 16.05 57.08 -24.47
N GLU A 17 16.54 57.47 -25.65
CA GLU A 17 16.29 58.73 -26.42
C GLU A 17 17.12 60.03 -26.19
N SER A 18 17.45 60.65 -27.34
CA SER A 18 18.15 61.93 -27.58
C SER A 18 17.14 63.09 -27.74
N PRO A 19 17.48 64.30 -28.28
CA PRO A 19 18.61 65.22 -28.10
C PRO A 19 18.12 66.66 -27.74
N GLY A 20 19.05 67.62 -27.50
CA GLY A 20 18.84 69.01 -27.94
C GLY A 20 18.91 70.16 -26.93
N LEU A 21 19.97 70.96 -27.12
CA LEU A 21 20.05 72.43 -27.13
C LEU A 21 19.97 73.29 -25.84
N SER A 22 21.09 74.02 -25.66
CA SER A 22 21.26 75.46 -25.38
C SER A 22 20.76 76.07 -24.07
N SER A 23 21.66 76.71 -23.32
CA SER A 23 21.93 78.16 -23.42
C SER A 23 22.96 78.63 -22.37
N ALA A 24 23.80 79.60 -22.77
CA ALA A 24 24.43 80.72 -22.02
C ALA A 24 24.85 80.51 -20.54
N GLY A 25 26.06 80.85 -20.06
CA GLY A 25 26.96 81.95 -20.41
C GLY A 25 27.05 82.90 -19.20
N GLU A 26 28.22 82.97 -18.54
CA GLU A 26 28.68 84.02 -17.59
C GLU A 26 30.12 83.63 -17.15
N GLU A 27 31.18 84.32 -17.60
CA GLU A 27 31.83 85.56 -17.13
C GLU A 27 32.76 85.43 -15.89
N LYS A 28 33.91 86.13 -16.01
CA LYS A 28 35.17 86.14 -15.23
C LYS A 28 35.02 86.91 -13.87
N PRO A 29 36.05 87.36 -13.08
CA PRO A 29 37.52 87.37 -13.25
C PRO A 29 38.42 87.24 -11.96
N ASN A 30 39.73 87.42 -12.20
CA ASN A 30 40.79 88.05 -11.36
C ASN A 30 41.83 87.20 -10.58
N ASN A 31 43.08 87.30 -11.10
CA ASN A 31 44.35 87.73 -10.47
C ASN A 31 44.83 87.18 -9.12
N THR A 32 46.06 86.63 -9.12
CA THR A 32 47.12 86.97 -8.16
C THR A 32 48.50 86.80 -8.79
N SER A 33 49.40 87.72 -8.44
CA SER A 33 50.76 87.94 -8.94
C SER A 33 51.84 87.57 -7.90
N ASP A 34 53.09 87.77 -8.31
CA ASP A 34 54.35 87.92 -7.54
C ASP A 34 55.13 86.62 -7.26
N ASN A 35 56.47 86.57 -7.31
CA ASN A 35 57.57 87.26 -7.98
C ASN A 35 58.83 86.61 -7.38
N GLN A 36 59.84 86.19 -8.16
CA GLN A 36 61.24 86.44 -7.77
C GLN A 36 62.20 86.34 -8.95
N VAL A 37 63.14 87.28 -8.91
CA VAL A 37 64.07 87.78 -9.92
C VAL A 37 65.48 87.28 -9.54
N ASP A 38 66.33 86.99 -10.53
CA ASP A 38 67.62 87.69 -10.62
C ASP A 38 68.31 87.55 -12.00
N ASN A 39 68.74 88.72 -12.49
CA ASN A 39 69.46 88.97 -13.74
C ASN A 39 70.94 88.55 -13.62
N THR A 40 71.66 88.24 -14.70
CA THR A 40 72.48 89.23 -15.43
C THR A 40 73.11 88.66 -16.73
N ASN A 41 72.98 89.44 -17.82
CA ASN A 41 73.93 89.81 -18.91
C ASN A 41 75.11 88.86 -19.26
N THR A 42 75.55 88.61 -20.50
CA THR A 42 75.55 89.40 -21.76
C THR A 42 76.05 88.53 -22.93
N GLU A 43 75.67 88.95 -24.16
CA GLU A 43 76.38 88.88 -25.45
C GLU A 43 76.43 87.62 -26.37
N ASP A 44 75.92 87.88 -27.60
CA ASP A 44 76.39 87.51 -28.94
C ASP A 44 76.41 86.06 -29.47
N GLN A 45 75.53 85.78 -30.45
CA GLN A 45 75.84 85.63 -31.89
C GLN A 45 74.65 84.99 -32.65
N LYS A 46 74.29 85.54 -33.82
CA LYS A 46 73.23 84.99 -34.71
C LYS A 46 73.69 83.72 -35.44
N PRO A 47 72.87 82.65 -35.53
CA PRO A 47 73.17 81.49 -36.36
C PRO A 47 72.36 81.43 -37.68
N VAL A 48 72.94 80.69 -38.63
CA VAL A 48 72.50 80.40 -40.00
C VAL A 48 71.45 79.25 -40.05
N LEU A 49 70.51 79.32 -41.00
CA LEU A 49 69.41 78.39 -41.25
C LEU A 49 69.82 77.03 -41.87
N VAL A 50 69.24 75.93 -41.38
CA VAL A 50 69.25 74.58 -41.99
C VAL A 50 67.82 74.03 -42.12
N LYS A 51 67.48 73.47 -43.30
CA LYS A 51 66.19 72.84 -43.64
C LYS A 51 66.03 71.43 -43.01
N GLY A 52 64.88 71.18 -42.36
CA GLY A 52 64.53 69.90 -41.73
C GLY A 52 63.88 68.84 -42.65
N ARG A 53 64.12 67.56 -42.33
CA ARG A 53 63.67 66.32 -43.01
C ARG A 53 62.16 66.02 -42.82
N LYS A 54 61.51 65.51 -43.88
CA LYS A 54 60.11 64.98 -43.86
C LYS A 54 59.99 63.60 -43.16
N GLY A 55 58.89 63.43 -42.42
CA GLY A 55 58.58 62.25 -41.57
C GLY A 55 58.28 60.94 -42.33
N TRP A 56 58.45 59.81 -41.65
CA TRP A 56 58.41 58.44 -42.20
C TRP A 56 57.06 58.03 -42.83
N LEU A 57 55.94 58.54 -42.32
CA LEU A 57 54.59 58.29 -42.86
C LEU A 57 54.43 58.82 -44.29
N LEU A 58 55.05 59.97 -44.62
CA LEU A 58 55.03 60.51 -45.99
C LEU A 58 55.83 59.64 -46.97
N ARG A 59 56.92 59.00 -46.50
CA ARG A 59 57.75 58.13 -47.36
C ARG A 59 57.05 56.80 -47.68
N LEU A 60 56.27 56.27 -46.75
CA LEU A 60 55.45 55.08 -46.95
C LEU A 60 54.32 55.35 -47.97
N TRP A 61 53.73 56.55 -47.92
CA TRP A 61 52.72 57.02 -48.87
C TRP A 61 53.29 57.26 -50.28
N GLU A 62 54.45 57.91 -50.39
CA GLU A 62 55.14 58.10 -51.68
C GLU A 62 55.65 56.77 -52.28
N HIS A 63 56.04 55.79 -51.46
CA HIS A 63 56.47 54.45 -51.91
C HIS A 63 55.28 53.58 -52.36
N GLY A 64 54.12 53.66 -51.69
CA GLY A 64 52.89 53.00 -52.13
C GLY A 64 52.38 53.53 -53.47
N LYS A 65 52.52 54.85 -53.72
CA LYS A 65 52.09 55.51 -54.96
C LYS A 65 52.98 55.18 -56.18
N ARG A 66 54.28 54.89 -55.97
CA ARG A 66 55.26 54.65 -57.04
C ARG A 66 55.36 53.18 -57.51
N ARG A 67 54.97 52.21 -56.68
CA ARG A 67 55.03 50.76 -56.99
C ARG A 67 53.68 50.03 -56.90
N TRP A 68 52.57 50.78 -56.89
CA TRP A 68 51.21 50.25 -56.73
C TRP A 68 50.89 49.07 -57.64
N ILE A 69 51.32 49.09 -58.91
CA ILE A 69 51.11 48.01 -59.89
C ILE A 69 51.68 46.67 -59.41
N PHE A 70 52.89 46.61 -58.83
CA PHE A 70 53.49 45.36 -58.35
C PHE A 70 52.76 44.83 -57.10
N TYR A 71 52.27 45.71 -56.23
CA TYR A 71 51.44 45.32 -55.09
C TYR A 71 50.04 44.86 -55.54
N THR A 72 49.48 45.46 -56.59
CA THR A 72 48.21 45.03 -57.18
C THR A 72 48.35 43.68 -57.87
N VAL A 73 49.42 43.44 -58.63
CA VAL A 73 49.70 42.13 -59.24
C VAL A 73 49.98 41.08 -58.17
N GLY A 74 50.77 41.41 -57.14
CA GLY A 74 51.00 40.53 -55.99
C GLY A 74 49.72 40.21 -55.22
N LEU A 75 48.82 41.18 -55.04
CA LEU A 75 47.51 40.99 -54.41
C LEU A 75 46.59 40.13 -55.28
N ILE A 76 46.61 40.29 -56.61
CA ILE A 76 45.84 39.46 -57.54
C ILE A 76 46.33 38.01 -57.48
N ILE A 77 47.65 37.78 -57.50
CA ILE A 77 48.23 36.43 -57.38
C ILE A 77 47.91 35.83 -56.01
N LEU A 78 48.05 36.62 -54.93
CA LEU A 78 47.69 36.21 -53.58
C LEU A 78 46.21 35.81 -53.51
N LEU A 79 45.29 36.63 -54.02
CA LEU A 79 43.87 36.33 -54.02
C LEU A 79 43.52 35.15 -54.95
N ALA A 80 44.19 35.01 -56.09
CA ALA A 80 44.00 33.90 -57.02
C ALA A 80 44.44 32.55 -56.43
N ILE A 81 45.37 32.54 -55.48
CA ILE A 81 45.76 31.34 -54.73
C ILE A 81 44.90 31.19 -53.47
N LEU A 82 44.73 32.26 -52.70
CA LEU A 82 44.07 32.24 -51.40
C LEU A 82 42.57 32.01 -51.49
N LEU A 83 41.87 32.55 -52.51
CA LEU A 83 40.43 32.32 -52.67
C LEU A 83 40.11 30.84 -53.00
N PRO A 84 40.76 30.17 -53.98
CA PRO A 84 40.56 28.74 -54.19
C PRO A 84 40.96 27.90 -52.98
N VAL A 85 42.10 28.19 -52.33
CA VAL A 85 42.53 27.45 -51.13
C VAL A 85 41.51 27.63 -49.99
N PHE A 86 41.02 28.86 -49.78
CA PHE A 86 40.04 29.14 -48.75
C PHE A 86 38.71 28.43 -49.02
N PHE A 87 38.15 28.54 -50.23
CA PHE A 87 36.82 27.97 -50.53
C PHE A 87 36.82 26.47 -50.82
N LEU A 88 37.89 25.90 -51.40
CA LEU A 88 37.94 24.48 -51.77
C LEU A 88 38.58 23.59 -50.69
N VAL A 89 39.45 24.14 -49.84
CA VAL A 89 40.19 23.35 -48.84
C VAL A 89 39.85 23.77 -47.42
N ILE A 90 40.03 25.06 -47.08
CA ILE A 90 39.88 25.52 -45.69
C ILE A 90 38.42 25.48 -45.24
N PHE A 91 37.49 26.01 -46.05
CA PHE A 91 36.07 26.09 -45.68
C PHE A 91 35.43 24.71 -45.50
N PRO A 92 35.58 23.73 -46.42
CA PRO A 92 35.06 22.38 -46.19
C PRO A 92 35.69 21.69 -44.97
N ALA A 93 37.00 21.88 -44.74
CA ALA A 93 37.68 21.30 -43.58
C ALA A 93 37.16 21.89 -42.25
N ILE A 94 36.89 23.20 -42.19
CA ILE A 94 36.27 23.84 -41.02
C ILE A 94 34.86 23.29 -40.81
N ALA A 95 34.05 23.20 -41.87
CA ALA A 95 32.69 22.69 -41.79
C ALA A 95 32.65 21.22 -41.28
N GLN A 96 33.55 20.37 -41.77
CA GLN A 96 33.71 19.00 -41.29
C GLN A 96 34.17 18.96 -39.82
N LYS A 97 35.14 19.79 -39.43
CA LYS A 97 35.60 19.88 -38.04
C LYS A 97 34.47 20.31 -37.10
N MET A 98 33.64 21.26 -37.52
CA MET A 98 32.48 21.71 -36.73
C MET A 98 31.49 20.57 -36.49
N VAL A 99 31.22 19.73 -37.49
CA VAL A 99 30.33 18.57 -37.35
C VAL A 99 30.94 17.52 -36.42
N ASN A 100 32.24 17.26 -36.55
CA ASN A 100 32.97 16.33 -35.68
C ASN A 100 32.96 16.81 -34.21
N ASP A 101 33.17 18.11 -33.98
CA ASP A 101 33.25 18.70 -32.64
C ASP A 101 31.86 18.98 -32.01
N ALA A 102 30.79 19.07 -32.81
CA ALA A 102 29.46 19.42 -32.32
C ALA A 102 28.90 18.39 -31.33
N THR A 103 28.50 18.83 -30.14
CA THR A 103 27.74 17.99 -29.21
C THR A 103 26.27 17.94 -29.64
N LEU A 104 25.73 16.73 -29.73
CA LEU A 104 24.35 16.47 -30.13
C LEU A 104 23.65 15.68 -29.02
N PRO A 105 23.28 16.34 -27.91
CA PRO A 105 22.48 15.71 -26.88
C PRO A 105 21.15 15.23 -27.48
N ILE A 106 20.92 13.93 -27.38
CA ILE A 106 19.65 13.29 -27.76
C ILE A 106 18.71 13.36 -26.55
N SER A 107 17.55 13.99 -26.72
CA SER A 107 16.55 14.16 -25.66
C SER A 107 15.53 13.02 -25.63
N SER A 108 15.20 12.43 -26.78
CA SER A 108 14.27 11.30 -26.85
C SER A 108 14.50 10.46 -28.09
N ILE A 109 14.34 9.14 -27.96
CA ILE A 109 14.23 8.20 -29.06
C ILE A 109 12.93 7.42 -28.88
N GLY A 110 12.12 7.31 -29.92
CA GLY A 110 10.90 6.50 -29.93
C GLY A 110 11.05 5.30 -30.85
N LEU A 111 10.63 4.13 -30.38
CA LEU A 111 10.43 2.92 -31.18
C LEU A 111 8.96 2.55 -31.06
N SER A 112 8.21 2.71 -32.14
CA SER A 112 6.76 2.52 -32.22
C SER A 112 6.41 1.54 -33.34
N ASN A 113 5.19 0.98 -33.29
CA ASN A 113 4.64 0.13 -34.35
C ASN A 113 5.58 -1.01 -34.83
N PRO A 114 6.11 -1.84 -33.90
CA PRO A 114 7.03 -2.91 -34.26
C PRO A 114 6.35 -3.97 -35.13
N THR A 115 7.07 -4.44 -36.15
CA THR A 115 6.72 -5.63 -36.95
C THR A 115 7.93 -6.58 -36.99
N PRO A 116 7.78 -7.83 -37.45
CA PRO A 116 8.93 -8.73 -37.61
C PRO A 116 10.05 -8.19 -38.54
N HIS A 117 9.77 -7.19 -39.37
CA HIS A 117 10.68 -6.70 -40.41
C HIS A 117 10.96 -5.19 -40.34
N SER A 118 10.28 -4.45 -39.46
CA SER A 118 10.36 -2.99 -39.41
C SER A 118 10.00 -2.46 -38.03
N THR A 119 10.38 -1.21 -37.77
CA THR A 119 9.92 -0.43 -36.62
C THR A 119 9.85 1.03 -37.02
N ASP A 120 8.92 1.78 -36.46
CA ASP A 120 8.85 3.21 -36.69
C ASP A 120 9.75 3.92 -35.66
N ILE A 121 10.64 4.81 -36.14
CA ILE A 121 11.65 5.48 -35.33
C ILE A 121 11.31 6.97 -35.22
N SER A 122 11.37 7.47 -34.00
CA SER A 122 11.32 8.90 -33.68
C SER A 122 12.62 9.33 -33.02
N LEU A 123 13.10 10.52 -33.32
CA LEU A 123 14.29 11.09 -32.70
C LEU A 123 14.05 12.56 -32.39
N GLN A 124 14.54 13.00 -31.24
CA GLN A 124 14.71 14.41 -30.92
C GLN A 124 16.10 14.63 -30.34
N ALA A 125 16.81 15.59 -30.91
CA ALA A 125 18.13 16.03 -30.45
C ALA A 125 18.21 17.55 -30.50
N SER A 126 19.14 18.14 -29.75
CA SER A 126 19.40 19.58 -29.82
C SER A 126 20.83 19.83 -30.27
N ILE A 127 21.03 20.85 -31.10
CA ILE A 127 22.35 21.32 -31.50
C ILE A 127 22.51 22.79 -31.15
N LYS A 128 23.66 23.13 -30.59
CA LYS A 128 24.04 24.52 -30.27
C LYS A 128 25.16 24.97 -31.21
N LEU A 129 24.86 25.95 -32.05
CA LEU A 129 25.83 26.60 -32.93
C LEU A 129 26.30 27.95 -32.37
N PRO A 130 27.56 28.35 -32.64
CA PRO A 130 28.03 29.70 -32.32
C PRO A 130 27.27 30.77 -33.11
N THR A 131 26.66 31.75 -32.43
CA THR A 131 26.04 32.92 -33.08
C THR A 131 27.13 33.87 -33.61
N PRO A 132 26.96 34.52 -34.79
CA PRO A 132 25.74 34.65 -35.60
C PRO A 132 25.61 33.64 -36.76
N LEU A 133 26.28 32.48 -36.70
CA LEU A 133 26.28 31.53 -37.82
C LEU A 133 24.90 30.88 -38.03
N SER A 134 24.42 30.87 -39.28
CA SER A 134 23.25 30.12 -39.73
C SER A 134 23.68 29.11 -40.79
N ILE A 135 23.34 27.83 -40.58
CA ILE A 135 23.72 26.73 -41.47
C ILE A 135 22.45 26.03 -41.94
N HIS A 136 22.29 25.92 -43.25
CA HIS A 136 21.26 25.10 -43.86
C HIS A 136 21.82 23.71 -44.17
N ILE A 137 21.14 22.65 -43.76
CA ILE A 137 21.59 21.26 -43.99
C ILE A 137 20.52 20.51 -44.78
N ASN A 138 20.93 19.91 -45.90
CA ASN A 138 20.07 19.03 -46.69
C ASN A 138 19.74 17.75 -45.91
N PRO A 139 18.66 17.03 -46.28
CA PRO A 139 18.33 15.75 -45.66
C PRO A 139 19.54 14.80 -45.61
N ILE A 140 19.75 14.18 -44.45
CA ILE A 140 20.86 13.25 -44.21
C ILE A 140 20.29 11.82 -44.18
N PRO A 141 20.52 10.98 -45.20
CA PRO A 141 20.28 9.55 -45.09
C PRO A 141 21.31 8.97 -44.11
N LEU A 142 20.83 8.47 -42.98
CA LEU A 142 21.62 7.88 -41.91
C LEU A 142 21.49 6.37 -41.95
N SER A 143 22.64 5.71 -41.93
CA SER A 143 22.77 4.29 -41.69
C SER A 143 23.16 4.06 -40.23
N LEU A 144 22.31 3.34 -39.50
CA LEU A 144 22.55 2.97 -38.11
C LEU A 144 23.23 1.61 -38.06
N PHE A 145 24.30 1.51 -37.27
CA PHE A 145 25.15 0.32 -37.23
C PHE A 145 25.65 0.05 -35.80
N VAL A 146 26.12 -1.18 -35.56
CA VAL A 146 26.83 -1.53 -34.33
C VAL A 146 28.32 -1.29 -34.58
N ASN A 147 28.96 -0.42 -33.80
CA ASN A 147 30.38 -0.15 -33.93
C ASN A 147 31.20 -1.22 -33.17
N ASP A 148 31.66 -2.23 -33.89
CA ASP A 148 32.50 -3.32 -33.39
C ASP A 148 34.02 -3.02 -33.48
N GLY A 149 34.38 -1.79 -33.87
CA GLY A 149 35.76 -1.36 -34.09
C GLY A 149 36.37 -1.82 -35.42
N THR A 150 35.62 -2.54 -36.27
CA THR A 150 36.06 -2.87 -37.61
C THR A 150 35.83 -1.70 -38.57
N LYS A 151 36.56 -1.69 -39.69
CA LYS A 151 36.36 -0.67 -40.75
C LYS A 151 35.14 -0.97 -41.64
N ASN A 152 34.51 -2.14 -41.49
CA ASN A 152 33.41 -2.57 -42.34
C ASN A 152 32.08 -2.22 -41.68
N ILE A 153 31.46 -1.11 -42.11
CA ILE A 153 30.18 -0.66 -41.55
C ILE A 153 29.04 -1.46 -42.20
N VAL A 154 28.40 -2.32 -41.42
CA VAL A 154 27.18 -3.04 -41.83
C VAL A 154 25.97 -2.44 -41.09
N PRO A 155 25.03 -1.79 -41.79
CA PRO A 155 23.89 -1.17 -41.14
C PRO A 155 22.81 -2.19 -40.77
N TYR A 156 22.20 -2.01 -39.60
CA TYR A 156 21.01 -2.79 -39.21
C TYR A 156 19.70 -2.09 -39.58
N THR A 157 19.71 -0.76 -39.77
CA THR A 157 18.56 0.00 -40.27
C THR A 157 18.98 1.34 -40.86
N ASN A 158 18.07 2.00 -41.58
CA ASN A 158 18.28 3.33 -42.16
C ASN A 158 17.16 4.28 -41.72
N VAL A 159 17.53 5.54 -41.46
CA VAL A 159 16.60 6.64 -41.17
C VAL A 159 17.05 7.89 -41.93
N VAL A 160 16.17 8.86 -42.13
CA VAL A 160 16.51 10.12 -42.80
C VAL A 160 16.26 11.27 -41.84
N LEU A 161 17.34 11.98 -41.47
CA LEU A 161 17.22 13.25 -40.78
C LEU A 161 16.73 14.31 -41.79
N PRO A 162 15.59 14.97 -41.57
CA PRO A 162 15.03 15.90 -42.53
C PRO A 162 15.89 17.17 -42.66
N GLU A 163 15.63 17.90 -43.75
CA GLU A 163 16.22 19.22 -43.99
C GLU A 163 15.99 20.15 -42.80
N ASN A 164 17.03 20.90 -42.39
CA ASN A 164 16.92 21.78 -41.23
C ASN A 164 17.79 23.03 -41.37
N ASN A 165 17.31 24.13 -40.79
CA ASN A 165 18.02 25.40 -40.69
C ASN A 165 18.51 25.58 -39.26
N LEU A 166 19.82 25.43 -39.08
CA LEU A 166 20.46 25.52 -37.79
C LEU A 166 20.89 26.95 -37.48
N HIS A 167 20.36 27.50 -36.39
CA HIS A 167 20.77 28.80 -35.86
C HIS A 167 20.67 28.81 -34.33
N GLY A 168 21.78 29.13 -33.66
CA GLY A 168 21.80 29.23 -32.20
C GLY A 168 21.49 27.89 -31.56
N ASN A 169 20.42 27.80 -30.78
CA ASN A 169 19.92 26.53 -30.25
C ASN A 169 18.79 26.02 -31.16
N THR A 170 19.02 24.90 -31.85
CA THR A 170 18.05 24.32 -32.80
C THR A 170 17.75 22.87 -32.43
N THR A 171 16.47 22.50 -32.47
CA THR A 171 16.03 21.12 -32.27
C THR A 171 15.94 20.40 -33.61
N LEU A 172 16.59 19.24 -33.67
CA LEU A 172 16.54 18.30 -34.77
C LEU A 172 15.55 17.19 -34.39
N SER A 173 14.54 16.95 -35.22
CA SER A 173 13.59 15.87 -34.94
C SER A 173 12.95 15.28 -36.19
N PHE A 174 12.60 14.00 -36.08
CA PHE A 174 11.64 13.32 -36.95
C PHE A 174 10.78 12.38 -36.09
N THR A 175 9.58 12.08 -36.56
CA THR A 175 8.58 11.34 -35.78
C THR A 175 7.97 10.26 -36.65
N ASP A 176 7.83 9.06 -36.07
CA ASP A 176 7.22 7.86 -36.65
C ASP A 176 7.69 7.58 -38.09
N GLN A 177 9.02 7.69 -38.31
CA GLN A 177 9.61 7.36 -39.60
C GLN A 177 9.77 5.84 -39.70
N HIS A 178 9.12 5.25 -40.70
CA HIS A 178 9.24 3.84 -40.98
C HIS A 178 10.68 3.43 -41.31
N ALA A 179 11.21 2.47 -40.54
CA ALA A 179 12.57 1.96 -40.68
C ALA A 179 12.57 0.43 -40.85
N GLU A 180 13.12 -0.03 -41.97
CA GLU A 180 13.27 -1.46 -42.26
C GLU A 180 14.45 -2.05 -41.49
N ILE A 181 14.28 -3.27 -40.97
CA ILE A 181 15.34 -4.03 -40.31
C ILE A 181 16.13 -4.79 -41.38
N LEU A 182 17.33 -4.28 -41.70
CA LEU A 182 18.18 -4.79 -42.78
C LEU A 182 18.94 -6.05 -42.37
N ASP A 183 19.39 -6.10 -41.11
CA ASP A 183 20.08 -7.25 -40.53
C ASP A 183 19.49 -7.53 -39.15
N ARG A 184 18.82 -8.68 -39.03
CA ARG A 184 18.09 -9.07 -37.82
C ARG A 184 19.01 -9.44 -36.66
N ASP A 185 20.18 -10.01 -36.95
CA ASP A 185 21.10 -10.44 -35.90
C ASP A 185 21.81 -9.23 -35.31
N LEU A 186 22.28 -8.31 -36.14
CA LEU A 186 22.84 -7.02 -35.68
C LEU A 186 21.79 -6.17 -34.95
N PHE A 187 20.55 -6.13 -35.46
CA PHE A 187 19.47 -5.43 -34.75
C PHE A 187 19.18 -6.08 -33.38
N SER A 188 19.18 -7.41 -33.29
CA SER A 188 19.02 -8.12 -32.02
C SER A 188 20.16 -7.84 -31.04
N GLU A 189 21.40 -7.71 -31.53
CA GLU A 189 22.57 -7.32 -30.72
C GLU A 189 22.45 -5.88 -30.21
N PHE A 190 21.96 -4.97 -31.04
CA PHE A 190 21.64 -3.61 -30.63
C PHE A 190 20.57 -3.60 -29.52
N VAL A 191 19.44 -4.30 -29.72
CA VAL A 191 18.38 -4.42 -28.70
C VAL A 191 18.91 -5.05 -27.42
N HIS A 192 19.78 -6.06 -27.51
CA HIS A 192 20.45 -6.64 -26.34
C HIS A 192 21.25 -5.60 -25.56
N SER A 193 22.05 -4.80 -26.27
CA SER A 193 22.86 -3.73 -25.66
C SER A 193 22.00 -2.67 -24.98
N VAL A 194 20.86 -2.31 -25.58
CA VAL A 194 19.88 -1.40 -24.99
C VAL A 194 19.27 -1.95 -23.71
N VAL A 195 18.90 -3.24 -23.68
CA VAL A 195 18.20 -3.85 -22.54
C VAL A 195 19.14 -4.10 -21.36
N PHE A 196 20.32 -4.67 -21.60
CA PHE A 196 21.15 -5.21 -20.51
C PHE A 196 22.23 -4.26 -19.98
N SER A 197 22.62 -3.23 -20.74
CA SER A 197 23.71 -2.33 -20.34
C SER A 197 23.22 -1.08 -19.61
N GLU A 198 24.06 -0.53 -18.72
CA GLU A 198 23.84 0.80 -18.10
C GLU A 198 23.98 1.93 -19.13
N GLU A 199 24.92 1.79 -20.05
CA GLU A 199 25.11 2.66 -21.20
C GLU A 199 25.28 1.83 -22.46
N PHE A 200 24.76 2.32 -23.59
CA PHE A 200 24.97 1.74 -24.90
C PHE A 200 25.39 2.83 -25.90
N THR A 201 26.01 2.40 -27.00
CA THR A 201 26.42 3.30 -28.07
C THR A 201 25.47 3.16 -29.25
N LEU A 202 24.86 4.27 -29.67
CA LEU A 202 24.15 4.39 -30.93
C LEU A 202 25.10 4.99 -31.97
N SER A 203 25.46 4.23 -33.00
CA SER A 203 26.35 4.70 -34.07
C SER A 203 25.57 4.99 -35.35
N ALA A 204 25.84 6.14 -35.95
CA ALA A 204 25.19 6.58 -37.18
C ALA A 204 26.23 7.14 -38.17
N THR A 205 26.06 6.81 -39.45
CA THR A 205 26.87 7.37 -40.54
C THR A 205 26.00 7.87 -41.70
N GLY A 206 26.40 8.96 -42.37
CA GLY A 206 25.66 9.52 -43.48
C GLY A 206 26.40 10.67 -44.17
N ASN A 207 26.05 10.95 -45.43
CA ASN A 207 26.62 12.05 -46.20
C ASN A 207 25.55 13.10 -46.48
N THR A 208 25.91 14.38 -46.40
CA THR A 208 25.01 15.49 -46.78
C THR A 208 25.80 16.68 -47.32
N ASN A 209 25.09 17.73 -47.74
CA ASN A 209 25.66 19.03 -48.06
C ASN A 209 25.13 20.07 -47.06
N ALA A 210 26.05 20.83 -46.46
CA ALA A 210 25.75 21.98 -45.62
C ALA A 210 26.01 23.29 -46.38
N TYR A 211 25.20 24.30 -46.08
CA TYR A 211 25.24 25.60 -46.73
C TYR A 211 25.35 26.73 -45.70
N VAL A 212 26.30 27.64 -45.91
CA VAL A 212 26.43 28.90 -45.15
C VAL A 212 26.24 30.04 -46.15
N GLY A 213 25.03 30.59 -46.21
CA GLY A 213 24.63 31.49 -47.29
C GLY A 213 24.70 30.79 -48.65
N LYS A 214 25.55 31.28 -49.56
CA LYS A 214 25.76 30.67 -50.90
C LYS A 214 26.88 29.63 -50.94
N LEU A 215 27.63 29.46 -49.84
CA LEU A 215 28.77 28.53 -49.79
C LEU A 215 28.27 27.12 -49.48
N LYS A 216 28.70 26.13 -50.28
CA LYS A 216 28.36 24.71 -50.13
C LYS A 216 29.58 23.95 -49.62
N ALA A 217 29.40 23.09 -48.62
CA ALA A 217 30.39 22.14 -48.15
C ALA A 217 29.79 20.72 -48.09
N PRO A 218 30.42 19.70 -48.71
CA PRO A 218 30.06 18.30 -48.46
C PRO A 218 30.48 17.92 -47.04
N ILE A 219 29.63 17.18 -46.33
CA ILE A 219 29.82 16.77 -44.94
C ILE A 219 29.59 15.26 -44.84
N HIS A 220 30.53 14.58 -44.18
CA HIS A 220 30.35 13.21 -43.72
C HIS A 220 30.06 13.20 -42.23
N LEU A 221 28.87 12.77 -41.83
CA LEU A 221 28.51 12.55 -40.44
C LEU A 221 28.86 11.11 -40.08
N GLN A 222 29.75 10.89 -39.13
CA GLN A 222 29.95 9.59 -38.48
C GLN A 222 30.11 9.83 -36.99
N LYS A 223 29.13 9.41 -36.19
CA LYS A 223 29.09 9.68 -34.75
C LYS A 223 28.61 8.50 -33.95
N ASP A 224 29.21 8.39 -32.76
CA ASP A 224 28.83 7.48 -31.69
C ASP A 224 28.17 8.29 -30.57
N PHE A 225 26.91 7.98 -30.28
CA PHE A 225 26.16 8.59 -29.19
C PHE A 225 26.12 7.62 -28.01
N LYS A 226 26.77 7.98 -26.91
CA LYS A 226 26.63 7.26 -25.65
C LYS A 226 25.31 7.63 -24.99
N LEU A 227 24.45 6.65 -24.76
CA LEU A 227 23.12 6.82 -24.21
C LEU A 227 22.93 5.88 -23.03
N THR A 228 22.12 6.30 -22.06
CA THR A 228 21.72 5.45 -20.94
C THR A 228 20.85 4.30 -21.44
N GLY A 229 21.20 3.07 -21.10
CA GLY A 229 20.42 1.88 -21.40
C GLY A 229 19.35 1.60 -20.34
N LEU A 230 18.62 0.49 -20.50
CA LEU A 230 17.58 0.08 -19.56
C LEU A 230 18.16 -0.57 -18.29
N ASN A 231 19.43 -0.95 -18.30
CA ASN A 231 20.12 -1.62 -17.18
C ASN A 231 19.31 -2.80 -16.59
N SER A 232 18.82 -3.68 -17.45
CA SER A 232 17.98 -4.83 -17.07
C SER A 232 16.73 -4.44 -16.25
N LEU A 233 16.20 -3.22 -16.46
CA LEU A 233 15.10 -2.62 -15.68
C LEU A 233 15.40 -2.60 -14.17
N ALA A 234 16.64 -2.27 -13.81
CA ALA A 234 17.07 -2.13 -12.42
C ALA A 234 16.09 -1.25 -11.62
N GLY A 235 15.65 -1.76 -10.47
CA GLY A 235 14.58 -1.15 -9.67
C GLY A 235 13.17 -1.68 -9.96
N PHE A 236 13.05 -2.73 -10.77
CA PHE A 236 11.80 -3.49 -10.92
C PHE A 236 11.18 -3.83 -9.56
N ALA A 237 9.88 -3.56 -9.43
CA ALA A 237 9.15 -3.81 -8.19
C ALA A 237 7.71 -4.23 -8.48
N ILE A 238 7.12 -4.92 -7.50
CA ILE A 238 5.70 -5.27 -7.49
C ILE A 238 5.08 -4.53 -6.30
N PRO A 239 4.70 -3.24 -6.46
CA PRO A 239 4.17 -2.42 -5.38
C PRO A 239 2.94 -3.02 -4.71
N ASP A 240 2.07 -3.65 -5.50
CA ASP A 240 0.89 -4.34 -5.01
C ASP A 240 0.60 -5.61 -5.82
N ALA A 241 0.10 -6.62 -5.13
CA ALA A 241 -0.32 -7.88 -5.70
C ALA A 241 -1.43 -8.46 -4.81
N ARG A 242 -2.44 -9.07 -5.46
CA ARG A 242 -3.65 -9.57 -4.83
C ARG A 242 -4.05 -10.92 -5.41
N LEU A 243 -4.30 -11.89 -4.53
CA LEU A 243 -4.92 -13.16 -4.94
C LEU A 243 -6.40 -12.97 -5.24
N VAL A 244 -6.87 -13.59 -6.33
CA VAL A 244 -8.28 -13.63 -6.71
C VAL A 244 -8.77 -15.07 -6.56
N LEU A 245 -9.59 -15.30 -5.53
CA LEU A 245 -10.14 -16.61 -5.19
C LEU A 245 -11.65 -16.48 -4.98
N PRO A 246 -12.50 -17.21 -5.73
CA PRO A 246 -12.15 -18.14 -6.82
C PRO A 246 -11.51 -17.42 -8.03
N PRO A 247 -10.76 -18.14 -8.90
CA PRO A 247 -10.21 -17.57 -10.13
C PRO A 247 -11.29 -16.93 -11.02
N GLU A 248 -10.93 -15.89 -11.76
CA GLU A 248 -11.83 -15.27 -12.74
C GLU A 248 -12.05 -16.18 -13.96
N SER A 249 -13.00 -15.82 -14.84
CA SER A 249 -13.39 -16.65 -15.99
C SER A 249 -12.28 -16.96 -16.97
N ASP A 250 -11.24 -16.11 -17.04
CA ASP A 250 -10.04 -16.31 -17.86
C ASP A 250 -8.94 -17.12 -17.14
N GLY A 251 -9.22 -17.63 -15.94
CA GLY A 251 -8.29 -18.37 -15.10
C GLY A 251 -7.40 -17.50 -14.22
N THR A 252 -7.51 -16.17 -14.28
CA THR A 252 -6.69 -15.25 -13.47
C THR A 252 -6.97 -15.47 -11.99
N ASN A 253 -5.91 -15.74 -11.23
CA ASN A 253 -5.98 -15.95 -9.78
C ASN A 253 -4.98 -15.09 -8.99
N LEU A 254 -4.21 -14.25 -9.68
CA LEU A 254 -3.36 -13.22 -9.10
C LEU A 254 -3.43 -11.98 -10.01
N VAL A 255 -3.63 -10.81 -9.43
CA VAL A 255 -3.53 -9.51 -10.12
C VAL A 255 -2.44 -8.70 -9.44
N ALA A 256 -1.59 -8.03 -10.21
CA ALA A 256 -0.50 -7.23 -9.66
C ALA A 256 -0.26 -5.97 -10.49
N ASN A 257 0.16 -4.88 -9.85
CA ASN A 257 0.74 -3.75 -10.55
C ASN A 257 2.26 -3.92 -10.55
N LEU A 258 2.88 -3.73 -11.71
CA LEU A 258 4.32 -3.85 -11.90
C LEU A 258 4.91 -2.47 -12.13
N SER A 259 5.98 -2.14 -11.39
CA SER A 259 6.81 -0.98 -11.65
C SER A 259 7.96 -1.36 -12.57
N LEU A 260 7.97 -0.78 -13.77
CA LEU A 260 9.00 -0.94 -14.79
C LEU A 260 9.77 0.39 -14.96
N PRO A 261 10.89 0.57 -14.24
CA PRO A 261 11.72 1.76 -14.40
C PRO A 261 12.42 1.77 -15.75
N ASN A 262 12.50 2.94 -16.36
CA ASN A 262 13.23 3.18 -17.60
C ASN A 262 14.09 4.44 -17.41
N ALA A 263 15.37 4.24 -17.09
CA ALA A 263 16.32 5.34 -16.91
C ALA A 263 16.80 5.95 -18.24
N SER A 264 16.42 5.36 -19.38
CA SER A 264 16.86 5.80 -20.71
C SER A 264 15.99 6.91 -21.28
N VAL A 265 16.45 7.51 -22.38
CA VAL A 265 15.68 8.43 -23.22
C VAL A 265 14.76 7.71 -24.22
N LEU A 266 14.69 6.38 -24.16
CA LEU A 266 13.94 5.55 -25.10
C LEU A 266 12.49 5.43 -24.66
N LYS A 267 11.57 5.62 -25.62
CA LYS A 267 10.18 5.19 -25.53
C LYS A 267 10.00 3.97 -26.43
N ILE A 268 9.58 2.83 -25.87
CA ILE A 268 9.51 1.55 -26.61
C ILE A 268 8.11 0.99 -26.52
N ASP A 269 7.48 0.72 -27.66
CA ASP A 269 6.22 -0.01 -27.75
C ASP A 269 6.50 -1.52 -27.75
N LEU A 270 6.07 -2.22 -26.69
CA LEU A 270 6.27 -3.65 -26.49
C LEU A 270 4.99 -4.46 -26.72
N GLY A 271 3.82 -3.81 -26.85
CA GLY A 271 2.56 -4.52 -27.08
C GLY A 271 2.15 -5.46 -25.94
N ASN A 272 1.56 -6.60 -26.31
CA ASN A 272 1.06 -7.60 -25.36
C ASN A 272 2.15 -8.60 -25.03
N MET A 273 2.46 -8.72 -23.74
CA MET A 273 3.57 -9.53 -23.27
C MET A 273 3.08 -10.69 -22.39
N THR A 274 3.69 -11.85 -22.56
CA THR A 274 3.55 -12.97 -21.62
C THR A 274 4.89 -13.22 -20.94
N TRP A 275 4.85 -13.41 -19.63
CA TRP A 275 6.01 -13.70 -18.79
C TRP A 275 5.77 -14.99 -17.99
N ASN A 276 6.82 -15.78 -17.77
CA ASN A 276 6.77 -16.92 -16.88
C ASN A 276 6.95 -16.45 -15.43
N LEU A 277 6.16 -16.98 -14.50
CA LEU A 277 6.25 -16.68 -13.07
C LEU A 277 7.02 -17.78 -12.35
N ILE A 278 8.17 -17.42 -11.79
CA ILE A 278 9.11 -18.36 -11.18
C ILE A 278 9.24 -18.02 -9.70
N ILE A 279 8.98 -19.01 -8.83
CA ILE A 279 9.14 -18.88 -7.37
C ILE A 279 9.96 -20.07 -6.89
N GLY A 280 11.03 -19.81 -6.15
CA GLY A 280 11.94 -20.87 -5.70
C GLY A 280 12.54 -21.73 -6.81
N GLY A 281 12.77 -21.13 -7.98
CA GLY A 281 13.28 -21.82 -9.17
C GLY A 281 12.25 -22.68 -9.91
N VAL A 282 10.98 -22.65 -9.51
CA VAL A 282 9.90 -23.42 -10.12
C VAL A 282 9.00 -22.48 -10.91
N ASN A 283 8.76 -22.77 -12.20
CA ASN A 283 7.80 -22.02 -13.02
C ASN A 283 6.38 -22.40 -12.60
N LEU A 284 5.71 -21.53 -11.86
CA LEU A 284 4.39 -21.74 -11.31
C LEU A 284 3.26 -21.18 -12.16
N GLY A 285 3.55 -20.54 -13.30
CA GLY A 285 2.48 -19.95 -14.09
C GLY A 285 2.92 -18.85 -15.04
N LYS A 286 1.96 -18.04 -15.45
CA LYS A 286 2.18 -16.96 -16.44
C LYS A 286 1.57 -15.64 -15.97
N ALA A 287 2.23 -14.55 -16.32
CA ALA A 287 1.72 -13.18 -16.22
C ALA A 287 1.48 -12.62 -17.61
N ASN A 288 0.28 -12.10 -17.83
CA ASN A 288 -0.14 -11.44 -19.06
C ASN A 288 -0.22 -9.93 -18.80
N ILE A 289 0.47 -9.16 -19.63
CA ILE A 289 0.50 -7.69 -19.56
C ILE A 289 0.09 -7.17 -20.93
N GLN A 290 -0.86 -6.24 -20.97
CA GLN A 290 -1.46 -5.77 -22.23
C GLN A 290 -0.97 -4.36 -22.56
N ASN A 291 -0.75 -4.09 -23.85
CA ASN A 291 -0.43 -2.76 -24.41
C ASN A 291 0.71 -2.03 -23.67
N VAL A 292 1.82 -2.73 -23.44
CA VAL A 292 2.97 -2.19 -22.71
C VAL A 292 3.71 -1.19 -23.58
N ILE A 293 3.74 0.07 -23.13
CA ILE A 293 4.59 1.12 -23.68
C ILE A 293 5.54 1.55 -22.57
N LEU A 294 6.84 1.33 -22.76
CA LEU A 294 7.87 1.71 -21.81
C LEU A 294 8.30 3.16 -22.09
N ASN A 295 7.79 4.11 -21.32
CA ASN A 295 8.16 5.53 -21.40
C ASN A 295 9.39 5.81 -20.52
N PRO A 296 10.19 6.85 -20.80
CA PRO A 296 11.22 7.32 -19.88
C PRO A 296 10.65 7.60 -18.47
N GLY A 297 11.37 7.20 -17.42
CA GLY A 297 10.96 7.34 -16.02
C GLY A 297 10.29 6.10 -15.44
N SER A 298 9.26 6.30 -14.61
CA SER A 298 8.54 5.22 -13.93
C SER A 298 7.28 4.83 -14.71
N ASN A 299 7.12 3.54 -15.00
CA ASN A 299 5.94 2.99 -15.65
C ASN A 299 5.25 2.01 -14.69
N ILE A 300 3.96 2.20 -14.44
CA ILE A 300 3.14 1.24 -13.69
C ILE A 300 2.23 0.52 -14.69
N VAL A 301 2.38 -0.80 -14.78
CA VAL A 301 1.58 -1.63 -15.71
C VAL A 301 0.82 -2.72 -14.95
N PRO A 302 -0.48 -2.90 -15.20
CA PRO A 302 -1.26 -3.97 -14.57
C PRO A 302 -0.96 -5.31 -15.24
N ALA A 303 -0.75 -6.33 -14.43
CA ALA A 303 -0.51 -7.71 -14.84
C ALA A 303 -1.60 -8.63 -14.32
N ARG A 304 -2.07 -9.53 -15.19
CA ARG A 304 -3.04 -10.59 -14.87
C ARG A 304 -2.35 -11.93 -14.91
N CYS A 305 -2.36 -12.64 -13.80
CA CYS A 305 -1.51 -13.80 -13.57
C CYS A 305 -2.35 -15.06 -13.31
N VAL A 306 -1.90 -16.17 -13.88
CA VAL A 306 -2.45 -17.51 -13.65
C VAL A 306 -1.37 -18.35 -12.98
N LEU A 307 -1.58 -18.68 -11.71
CA LEU A 307 -0.69 -19.51 -10.89
C LEU A 307 -1.25 -20.93 -10.72
N ASP A 308 -0.43 -21.94 -10.94
CA ASP A 308 -0.72 -23.33 -10.57
C ASP A 308 -0.43 -23.56 -9.09
N LEU A 309 -1.46 -23.31 -8.26
CA LEU A 309 -1.40 -23.53 -6.81
C LEU A 309 -1.16 -25.00 -6.44
N LYS A 310 -1.60 -25.96 -7.28
CA LYS A 310 -1.36 -27.39 -7.01
C LYS A 310 0.13 -27.70 -7.21
N MET A 311 0.75 -27.13 -8.23
CA MET A 311 2.19 -27.23 -8.45
C MET A 311 2.97 -26.55 -7.33
N ALA A 312 2.53 -25.38 -6.87
CA ALA A 312 3.15 -24.71 -5.72
C ALA A 312 3.13 -25.61 -4.46
N ILE A 313 2.02 -26.29 -4.17
CA ILE A 313 1.91 -27.22 -3.04
C ILE A 313 2.85 -28.44 -3.23
N ARG A 314 2.94 -29.01 -4.44
CA ARG A 314 3.86 -30.13 -4.72
C ARG A 314 5.33 -29.76 -4.50
N HIS A 315 5.70 -28.52 -4.82
CA HIS A 315 7.07 -28.00 -4.67
C HIS A 315 7.28 -27.16 -3.40
N LEU A 316 6.36 -27.22 -2.44
CA LEU A 316 6.37 -26.33 -1.27
C LEU A 316 7.68 -26.41 -0.46
N ARG A 317 8.25 -27.61 -0.30
CA ARG A 317 9.53 -27.79 0.41
C ARG A 317 10.69 -27.06 -0.27
N GLN A 318 10.76 -27.15 -1.60
CA GLN A 318 11.78 -26.48 -2.40
C GLN A 318 11.61 -24.96 -2.30
N ILE A 319 10.38 -24.47 -2.48
CA ILE A 319 10.05 -23.04 -2.41
C ILE A 319 10.40 -22.47 -1.03
N ILE A 320 10.03 -23.14 0.06
CA ILE A 320 10.37 -22.70 1.42
C ILE A 320 11.90 -22.67 1.63
N ALA A 321 12.61 -23.67 1.11
CA ALA A 321 14.06 -23.76 1.26
C ALA A 321 14.78 -22.62 0.51
N SER A 322 14.36 -22.31 -0.73
CA SER A 322 14.94 -21.23 -1.53
C SER A 322 14.56 -19.83 -1.02
N GLU A 323 13.33 -19.67 -0.51
CA GLU A 323 12.78 -18.37 -0.10
C GLU A 323 13.01 -18.04 1.39
N LYS A 324 13.81 -18.85 2.11
CA LYS A 324 14.00 -18.74 3.56
C LYS A 324 14.31 -17.31 4.03
N VAL A 325 15.11 -16.55 3.27
CA VAL A 325 15.48 -15.17 3.64
C VAL A 325 14.31 -14.20 3.46
N ALA A 326 13.58 -14.29 2.35
CA ALA A 326 12.41 -13.45 2.08
C ALA A 326 11.28 -13.76 3.07
N LEU A 327 10.99 -15.05 3.29
CA LEU A 327 9.93 -15.51 4.20
C LEU A 327 10.15 -15.04 5.64
N ARG A 328 11.39 -15.02 6.13
CA ARG A 328 11.72 -14.48 7.47
C ARG A 328 11.37 -13.00 7.64
N LYS A 329 11.30 -12.24 6.54
CA LYS A 329 10.91 -10.82 6.52
C LYS A 329 9.42 -10.63 6.22
N GLY A 330 8.64 -11.72 6.13
CA GLY A 330 7.23 -11.67 5.74
C GLY A 330 7.00 -11.46 4.24
N ASN A 331 8.03 -11.63 3.41
CA ASN A 331 7.98 -11.42 1.97
C ASN A 331 8.16 -12.74 1.21
N LEU A 332 7.85 -12.70 -0.09
CA LEU A 332 8.10 -13.76 -1.05
C LEU A 332 8.85 -13.18 -2.25
N SER A 333 9.96 -13.78 -2.66
CA SER A 333 10.63 -13.38 -3.90
C SER A 333 9.90 -14.00 -5.09
N ILE A 334 9.50 -13.16 -6.04
CA ILE A 334 8.89 -13.60 -7.30
C ILE A 334 9.83 -13.16 -8.42
N SER A 335 10.26 -14.12 -9.22
CA SER A 335 11.02 -13.88 -10.44
C SER A 335 10.12 -14.04 -11.66
N ALA A 336 10.40 -13.28 -12.71
CA ALA A 336 9.73 -13.38 -13.98
C ALA A 336 10.75 -13.43 -15.13
N SER A 337 10.50 -14.29 -16.12
CA SER A 337 11.29 -14.34 -17.36
C SER A 337 10.40 -14.14 -18.59
N GLY A 338 10.92 -13.43 -19.59
CA GLY A 338 10.17 -13.12 -20.80
C GLY A 338 9.78 -14.40 -21.55
N ASN A 339 8.59 -14.41 -22.15
CA ASN A 339 8.10 -15.54 -22.92
C ASN A 339 7.72 -15.11 -24.34
N THR A 340 6.65 -14.32 -24.48
CA THR A 340 6.18 -13.86 -25.80
C THR A 340 5.88 -12.36 -25.82
N THR A 341 5.95 -11.77 -27.01
CA THR A 341 5.69 -10.37 -27.27
C THR A 341 4.91 -10.27 -28.58
N ILE A 342 3.64 -9.87 -28.48
CA ILE A 342 2.70 -9.80 -29.60
C ILE A 342 2.25 -8.36 -29.79
N TYR A 343 2.44 -7.85 -31.00
CA TYR A 343 1.96 -6.53 -31.42
C TYR A 343 1.09 -6.68 -32.66
N ASN A 344 -0.12 -6.11 -32.67
CA ASN A 344 -1.08 -6.23 -33.78
C ASN A 344 -1.21 -7.67 -34.35
N SER A 345 -1.32 -8.65 -33.44
CA SER A 345 -1.42 -10.10 -33.76
C SER A 345 -0.18 -10.73 -34.43
N GLN A 346 0.98 -10.06 -34.42
CA GLN A 346 2.25 -10.59 -34.91
C GLN A 346 3.24 -10.77 -33.76
N HIS A 347 4.02 -11.85 -33.81
CA HIS A 347 5.12 -12.09 -32.87
C HIS A 347 6.31 -11.20 -33.21
N ILE A 348 6.90 -10.59 -32.18
CA ILE A 348 8.07 -9.72 -32.32
C ILE A 348 9.30 -10.45 -31.82
N ASP A 349 9.81 -11.36 -32.65
CA ASP A 349 10.84 -12.34 -32.29
C ASP A 349 12.13 -11.72 -31.71
N TYR A 350 12.53 -10.54 -32.19
CA TYR A 350 13.72 -9.86 -31.68
C TYR A 350 13.51 -9.30 -30.27
N TYR A 351 12.28 -9.01 -29.84
CA TYR A 351 11.98 -8.74 -28.42
C TYR A 351 11.93 -10.04 -27.63
N GLU A 352 11.26 -11.08 -28.12
CA GLU A 352 11.13 -12.37 -27.44
C GLU A 352 12.50 -13.01 -27.14
N LYS A 353 13.41 -13.02 -28.13
CA LYS A 353 14.77 -13.57 -28.03
C LYS A 353 15.62 -12.88 -26.96
N ILE A 354 15.40 -11.59 -26.72
CA ILE A 354 16.16 -10.80 -25.75
C ILE A 354 15.50 -10.84 -24.37
N LEU A 355 14.18 -10.66 -24.30
CA LEU A 355 13.43 -10.66 -23.05
C LEU A 355 13.38 -12.04 -22.39
N SER A 356 13.46 -13.13 -23.16
CA SER A 356 13.59 -14.48 -22.59
C SER A 356 14.88 -14.70 -21.79
N LYS A 357 15.90 -13.87 -22.03
CA LYS A 357 17.15 -13.86 -21.24
C LYS A 357 17.08 -12.92 -20.04
N LEU A 358 16.08 -12.03 -19.99
CA LEU A 358 15.89 -11.07 -18.90
C LEU A 358 15.14 -11.74 -17.75
N THR A 359 15.73 -11.73 -16.56
CA THR A 359 15.07 -12.18 -15.33
C THR A 359 14.84 -10.98 -14.40
N LEU A 360 13.58 -10.67 -14.17
CA LEU A 360 13.16 -9.62 -13.24
C LEU A 360 12.79 -10.26 -11.92
N THR A 361 13.29 -9.75 -10.79
CA THR A 361 12.99 -10.31 -9.47
C THR A 361 12.55 -9.21 -8.52
N ALA A 362 11.44 -9.41 -7.83
CA ALA A 362 10.91 -8.48 -6.84
C ALA A 362 10.40 -9.22 -5.60
N GLN A 363 10.43 -8.56 -4.45
CA GLN A 363 9.84 -9.07 -3.21
C GLN A 363 8.41 -8.55 -3.06
N VAL A 364 7.49 -9.46 -2.75
CA VAL A 364 6.09 -9.15 -2.48
C VAL A 364 5.79 -9.45 -1.02
N SER A 365 5.10 -8.54 -0.33
CA SER A 365 4.63 -8.78 1.04
C SER A 365 3.55 -9.86 1.05
N LEU A 366 3.72 -10.91 1.85
CA LEU A 366 2.71 -11.95 2.00
C LEU A 366 1.45 -11.42 2.70
N LEU A 367 1.61 -10.42 3.58
CA LEU A 367 0.49 -9.77 4.26
C LEU A 367 -0.42 -9.03 3.29
N SER A 368 0.12 -8.28 2.32
CA SER A 368 -0.72 -7.56 1.34
C SER A 368 -1.47 -8.53 0.42
N VAL A 369 -0.79 -9.58 -0.04
CA VAL A 369 -1.38 -10.60 -0.93
C VAL A 369 -2.51 -11.38 -0.24
N ILE A 370 -2.40 -11.62 1.07
CA ILE A 370 -3.39 -12.35 1.87
C ILE A 370 -4.53 -11.44 2.37
N MET A 371 -4.24 -10.18 2.73
CA MET A 371 -5.24 -9.28 3.30
C MET A 371 -6.15 -8.62 2.26
N ASP A 372 -5.73 -8.54 0.99
CA ASP A 372 -6.50 -7.87 -0.07
C ASP A 372 -7.43 -8.82 -0.86
N ILE A 373 -7.75 -10.01 -0.32
CA ILE A 373 -8.83 -10.85 -0.86
C ILE A 373 -10.11 -10.01 -0.83
N LYS A 374 -10.80 -9.83 -1.97
CA LYS A 374 -12.12 -9.18 -2.00
C LYS A 374 -12.96 -9.74 -0.84
N PRO A 375 -13.45 -8.89 0.09
CA PRO A 375 -14.23 -9.39 1.21
C PRO A 375 -15.36 -10.23 0.65
N ASN A 376 -15.46 -11.48 1.08
CA ASN A 376 -16.61 -12.30 0.74
C ASN A 376 -17.84 -11.50 1.20
N PRO A 377 -18.83 -11.21 0.34
CA PRO A 377 -19.97 -10.38 0.72
C PRO A 377 -20.71 -10.89 1.98
N LYS A 378 -20.62 -12.20 2.26
CA LYS A 378 -21.15 -12.83 3.48
C LYS A 378 -20.40 -12.46 4.76
N ASP A 379 -19.20 -11.92 4.65
CA ASP A 379 -18.37 -11.48 5.77
C ASP A 379 -18.60 -10.01 6.14
N SER A 380 -19.49 -9.30 5.44
CA SER A 380 -19.77 -7.91 5.74
C SER A 380 -20.35 -7.78 7.15
N MET A 381 -19.73 -6.95 7.98
CA MET A 381 -20.23 -6.56 9.31
C MET A 381 -21.06 -5.27 9.28
N LYS A 382 -21.41 -4.77 8.09
CA LYS A 382 -22.24 -3.57 7.94
C LYS A 382 -23.63 -3.82 8.53
N SER A 383 -24.08 -2.94 9.42
CA SER A 383 -25.37 -3.00 10.11
C SER A 383 -26.14 -1.70 9.89
N THR A 384 -27.01 -1.64 8.88
CA THR A 384 -27.80 -0.45 8.52
C THR A 384 -29.31 -0.69 8.53
N TRP A 385 -29.77 -1.94 8.51
CA TRP A 385 -31.19 -2.31 8.43
C TRP A 385 -32.08 -1.64 9.49
N ARG A 386 -31.55 -1.37 10.69
CA ARG A 386 -32.29 -0.76 11.80
C ARG A 386 -32.79 0.65 11.47
N TYR A 387 -32.06 1.38 10.64
CA TYR A 387 -32.37 2.76 10.24
C TYR A 387 -32.93 2.84 8.81
N GLY A 388 -33.09 1.69 8.14
CA GLY A 388 -33.69 1.59 6.81
C GLY A 388 -35.23 1.58 6.84
N ASP A 389 -35.83 1.27 5.69
CA ASP A 389 -37.29 1.14 5.58
C ASP A 389 -37.79 -0.09 6.36
N ARG A 390 -38.70 0.12 7.30
CA ARG A 390 -39.34 -0.93 8.09
C ARG A 390 -40.20 -1.87 7.23
N ASN A 391 -40.58 -1.47 6.02
CA ASN A 391 -41.30 -2.35 5.09
C ASN A 391 -40.41 -3.50 4.57
N GLU A 392 -39.08 -3.36 4.62
CA GLU A 392 -38.13 -4.40 4.22
C GLU A 392 -37.85 -5.41 5.34
N TRP A 393 -38.38 -5.17 6.54
CA TRP A 393 -38.13 -6.02 7.71
C TRP A 393 -38.85 -7.36 7.62
N THR A 394 -38.08 -8.44 7.74
CA THR A 394 -38.61 -9.79 7.92
C THR A 394 -38.98 -10.07 9.38
N ILE A 395 -39.58 -11.24 9.64
CA ILE A 395 -39.88 -11.70 11.01
C ILE A 395 -38.64 -11.71 11.94
N HIS A 396 -37.45 -11.92 11.39
CA HIS A 396 -36.20 -11.91 12.16
C HIS A 396 -35.81 -10.50 12.61
N HIS A 397 -36.10 -9.47 11.82
CA HIS A 397 -35.83 -8.08 12.22
C HIS A 397 -36.76 -7.66 13.36
N TRP A 398 -38.05 -7.99 13.21
CA TRP A 398 -39.07 -7.74 14.24
C TRP A 398 -38.79 -8.46 15.55
N PHE A 399 -38.16 -9.64 15.54
CA PHE A 399 -37.77 -10.33 16.76
C PHE A 399 -36.90 -9.45 17.69
N TYR A 400 -35.89 -8.78 17.16
CA TYR A 400 -35.00 -7.93 17.97
C TYR A 400 -35.69 -6.67 18.48
N GLU A 401 -36.57 -6.09 17.66
CA GLU A 401 -37.34 -4.89 18.01
C GLU A 401 -38.38 -5.19 19.10
N LEU A 402 -39.19 -6.24 18.92
CA LEU A 402 -40.27 -6.61 19.84
C LEU A 402 -39.74 -7.07 21.21
N LEU A 403 -38.61 -7.77 21.24
CA LEU A 403 -37.95 -8.16 22.48
C LEU A 403 -37.10 -7.04 23.08
N ASN A 404 -36.93 -5.93 22.37
CA ASN A 404 -36.13 -4.78 22.78
C ASN A 404 -34.70 -5.18 23.20
N ILE A 405 -34.04 -6.03 22.40
CA ILE A 405 -32.71 -6.59 22.69
C ILE A 405 -31.59 -6.02 21.82
N GLN A 406 -31.87 -4.99 21.01
CA GLN A 406 -30.89 -4.32 20.15
C GLN A 406 -29.61 -3.91 20.92
N PRO A 407 -28.40 -3.97 20.32
CA PRO A 407 -27.15 -3.69 21.04
C PRO A 407 -27.07 -2.29 21.67
N SER A 408 -27.76 -1.32 21.08
CA SER A 408 -27.83 0.07 21.55
C SER A 408 -29.26 0.62 21.50
N ILE A 409 -29.53 1.69 22.23
CA ILE A 409 -30.79 2.44 22.17
C ILE A 409 -30.66 3.50 21.08
N ALA A 410 -31.56 3.50 20.11
CA ALA A 410 -31.52 4.45 18.99
C ALA A 410 -31.68 5.89 19.51
N GLY A 411 -30.82 6.80 19.04
CA GLY A 411 -30.86 8.21 19.41
C GLY A 411 -30.34 8.53 20.82
N LYS A 412 -29.84 7.54 21.57
CA LYS A 412 -29.18 7.77 22.86
C LYS A 412 -27.67 7.64 22.66
N GLU A 413 -26.94 8.70 23.01
CA GLU A 413 -25.48 8.70 22.94
C GLU A 413 -24.86 7.76 23.98
N VAL A 414 -23.73 7.16 23.62
CA VAL A 414 -22.94 6.29 24.48
C VAL A 414 -21.73 7.08 24.97
N PRO A 415 -21.42 7.07 26.28
CA PRO A 415 -20.22 7.72 26.80
C PRO A 415 -18.94 7.19 26.14
N VAL A 416 -18.04 8.11 25.79
CA VAL A 416 -16.73 7.80 25.22
C VAL A 416 -15.66 8.26 26.20
N HIS A 417 -14.73 7.36 26.52
CA HIS A 417 -13.67 7.58 27.50
C HIS A 417 -12.31 7.44 26.85
N SER A 418 -11.34 8.24 27.28
CA SER A 418 -9.95 8.01 26.94
C SER A 418 -9.45 6.75 27.63
N LYS A 419 -8.52 6.02 26.99
CA LYS A 419 -7.84 4.86 27.58
C LYS A 419 -7.11 5.19 28.89
N SER A 420 -6.82 6.48 29.15
CA SER A 420 -6.19 6.95 30.38
C SER A 420 -7.14 7.12 31.56
N ASP A 421 -8.45 7.18 31.30
CA ASP A 421 -9.48 7.46 32.30
C ASP A 421 -9.65 6.27 33.23
N LEU A 422 -10.05 6.52 34.48
CA LEU A 422 -10.30 5.44 35.43
C LEU A 422 -11.44 4.53 34.94
N VAL A 423 -11.32 3.23 35.22
CA VAL A 423 -12.31 2.21 34.85
C VAL A 423 -13.11 1.82 36.10
N PRO A 424 -14.44 2.00 36.11
CA PRO A 424 -15.28 1.62 37.25
C PRO A 424 -15.17 0.14 37.63
N TYR A 425 -15.04 -0.15 38.92
CA TYR A 425 -15.12 -1.51 39.45
C TYR A 425 -16.57 -1.95 39.64
N MET A 426 -16.89 -3.21 39.27
CA MET A 426 -18.14 -3.86 39.63
C MET A 426 -17.90 -4.99 40.65
N PRO A 427 -18.37 -4.84 41.89
CA PRO A 427 -18.31 -5.90 42.89
C PRO A 427 -19.03 -7.20 42.46
N GLU A 428 -18.33 -8.32 42.58
CA GLU A 428 -18.81 -9.65 42.14
C GLU A 428 -20.13 -10.08 42.80
N TRP A 429 -20.37 -9.67 44.05
CA TRP A 429 -21.60 -10.01 44.77
C TRP A 429 -22.85 -9.50 44.04
N GLN A 430 -22.76 -8.38 43.30
CA GLN A 430 -23.89 -7.85 42.52
C GLN A 430 -24.28 -8.82 41.40
N MET A 431 -23.29 -9.42 40.73
CA MET A 431 -23.48 -10.40 39.68
C MET A 431 -23.98 -11.74 40.25
N HIS A 432 -23.41 -12.22 41.37
CA HIS A 432 -23.93 -13.38 42.10
C HIS A 432 -25.40 -13.20 42.48
N ARG A 433 -25.74 -12.05 43.06
CA ARG A 433 -27.12 -11.71 43.45
C ARG A 433 -28.05 -11.76 42.23
N TRP A 434 -27.65 -11.16 41.11
CA TRP A 434 -28.46 -11.16 39.89
C TRP A 434 -28.71 -12.60 39.42
N VAL A 435 -27.65 -13.41 39.28
CA VAL A 435 -27.77 -14.79 38.79
C VAL A 435 -28.62 -15.65 39.71
N ILE A 436 -28.36 -15.60 41.03
CA ILE A 436 -29.08 -16.44 42.01
C ILE A 436 -30.57 -16.11 42.02
N ILE A 437 -30.95 -14.83 42.00
CA ILE A 437 -32.35 -14.42 42.04
C ILE A 437 -33.08 -14.89 40.78
N HIS A 438 -32.50 -14.67 39.60
CA HIS A 438 -33.11 -15.08 38.34
C HIS A 438 -33.17 -16.60 38.18
N ALA A 439 -32.14 -17.31 38.63
CA ALA A 439 -32.12 -18.77 38.66
C ALA A 439 -33.19 -19.34 39.61
N ALA A 440 -33.44 -18.68 40.75
CA ALA A 440 -34.38 -19.13 41.76
C ALA A 440 -35.85 -18.96 41.36
N ILE A 441 -36.21 -17.97 40.55
CA ILE A 441 -37.60 -17.71 40.13
C ILE A 441 -38.27 -18.96 39.50
N PRO A 442 -37.74 -19.57 38.43
CA PRO A 442 -38.36 -20.75 37.84
C PRO A 442 -38.32 -21.96 38.77
N LEU A 443 -37.29 -22.09 39.62
CA LEU A 443 -37.24 -23.15 40.64
C LEU A 443 -38.36 -22.98 41.66
N ALA A 444 -38.61 -21.77 42.14
CA ALA A 444 -39.67 -21.46 43.09
C ALA A 444 -41.06 -21.68 42.49
N ILE A 445 -41.29 -21.26 41.25
CA ILE A 445 -42.55 -21.51 40.52
C ILE A 445 -42.78 -23.01 40.35
N HIS A 446 -41.76 -23.75 39.91
CA HIS A 446 -41.86 -25.21 39.78
C HIS A 446 -42.09 -25.87 41.13
N HIS A 447 -41.40 -25.44 42.18
CA HIS A 447 -41.58 -26.00 43.52
C HIS A 447 -42.99 -25.74 44.05
N ALA A 448 -43.51 -24.53 43.87
CA ALA A 448 -44.89 -24.19 44.23
C ALA A 448 -45.90 -25.05 43.47
N TYR A 449 -45.68 -25.30 42.18
CA TYR A 449 -46.52 -26.20 41.37
C TYR A 449 -46.54 -27.62 41.94
N VAL A 450 -45.38 -28.20 42.25
CA VAL A 450 -45.31 -29.55 42.82
C VAL A 450 -45.94 -29.60 44.20
N SER A 451 -45.66 -28.62 45.06
CA SER A 451 -46.21 -28.55 46.42
C SER A 451 -47.72 -28.35 46.44
N TYR A 452 -48.27 -27.64 45.46
CA TYR A 452 -49.72 -27.40 45.36
C TYR A 452 -50.47 -28.56 44.71
N THR A 453 -49.93 -29.14 43.64
CA THR A 453 -50.63 -30.18 42.85
C THR A 453 -50.33 -31.60 43.32
N GLY A 454 -49.20 -31.83 44.01
CA GLY A 454 -48.68 -33.16 44.30
C GLY A 454 -48.06 -33.88 43.08
N HIS A 455 -48.05 -33.24 41.91
CA HIS A 455 -47.52 -33.80 40.67
C HIS A 455 -46.29 -33.03 40.20
N ASN A 456 -45.26 -33.76 39.75
CA ASN A 456 -44.09 -33.16 39.12
C ASN A 456 -44.34 -32.86 37.63
N LEU A 457 -43.55 -31.97 37.03
CA LEU A 457 -43.63 -31.73 35.59
C LEU A 457 -43.17 -32.99 34.82
N SER A 458 -43.83 -33.29 33.71
CA SER A 458 -43.30 -34.27 32.76
C SER A 458 -42.02 -33.73 32.10
N PRO A 459 -41.12 -34.57 31.56
CA PRO A 459 -39.92 -34.07 30.88
C PRO A 459 -40.20 -33.06 29.76
N VAL A 460 -41.31 -33.25 29.02
CA VAL A 460 -41.75 -32.30 27.97
C VAL A 460 -42.22 -30.98 28.58
N ALA A 461 -43.01 -31.02 29.65
CA ALA A 461 -43.49 -29.82 30.33
C ALA A 461 -42.33 -29.04 30.99
N ALA A 462 -41.40 -29.76 31.63
CA ALA A 462 -40.17 -29.18 32.17
C ALA A 462 -39.35 -28.53 31.05
N PHE A 463 -39.23 -29.16 29.88
CA PHE A 463 -38.51 -28.60 28.74
C PHE A 463 -39.11 -27.28 28.29
N VAL A 464 -40.41 -27.24 28.01
CA VAL A 464 -41.08 -26.01 27.61
C VAL A 464 -40.91 -24.93 28.69
N PHE A 465 -41.14 -25.27 29.95
CA PHE A 465 -41.07 -24.33 31.07
C PHE A 465 -39.66 -23.73 31.25
N TYR A 466 -38.63 -24.56 31.38
CA TYR A 466 -37.27 -24.10 31.59
C TYR A 466 -36.66 -23.44 30.35
N THR A 467 -37.05 -23.83 29.14
CA THR A 467 -36.67 -23.11 27.91
C THR A 467 -37.25 -21.70 27.88
N VAL A 468 -38.53 -21.53 28.23
CA VAL A 468 -39.15 -20.19 28.29
C VAL A 468 -38.49 -19.34 29.38
N ALA A 469 -38.28 -19.91 30.58
CA ALA A 469 -37.62 -19.21 31.68
C ALA A 469 -36.19 -18.77 31.31
N PHE A 470 -35.41 -19.68 30.70
CA PHE A 470 -34.05 -19.40 30.26
C PHE A 470 -33.99 -18.23 29.27
N LYS A 471 -34.87 -18.23 28.26
CA LYS A 471 -34.95 -17.15 27.27
C LYS A 471 -35.36 -15.83 27.90
N ALA A 472 -36.34 -15.83 28.80
CA ALA A 472 -36.78 -14.63 29.50
C ALA A 472 -35.65 -14.00 30.33
N ILE A 473 -34.89 -14.83 31.06
CA ILE A 473 -33.75 -14.38 31.86
C ILE A 473 -32.64 -13.80 30.96
N ALA A 474 -32.29 -14.49 29.86
CA ALA A 474 -31.28 -14.02 28.92
C ALA A 474 -31.68 -12.69 28.23
N ILE A 475 -32.94 -12.55 27.82
CA ILE A 475 -33.48 -11.30 27.25
C ILE A 475 -33.34 -10.15 28.26
N HIS A 476 -33.73 -10.39 29.52
CA HIS A 476 -33.60 -9.39 30.57
C HIS A 476 -32.14 -9.02 30.83
N GLN A 477 -31.23 -9.99 30.79
CA GLN A 477 -29.80 -9.73 30.92
C GLN A 477 -29.25 -8.85 29.80
N ILE A 478 -29.60 -9.14 28.54
CA ILE A 478 -29.17 -8.34 27.39
C ILE A 478 -29.66 -6.89 27.52
N GLN A 479 -30.90 -6.70 27.97
CA GLN A 479 -31.46 -5.38 28.23
C GLN A 479 -30.70 -4.63 29.34
N ALA A 480 -30.36 -5.31 30.44
CA ALA A 480 -29.56 -4.77 31.53
C ALA A 480 -28.14 -4.37 31.08
N VAL A 481 -27.46 -5.25 30.34
CA VAL A 481 -26.12 -5.00 29.79
C VAL A 481 -26.13 -3.79 28.86
N ARG A 482 -27.14 -3.68 27.99
CA ARG A 482 -27.32 -2.49 27.14
C ARG A 482 -27.49 -1.23 27.97
N GLN A 483 -28.31 -1.25 29.02
CA GLN A 483 -28.49 -0.08 29.88
C GLN A 483 -27.17 0.38 30.51
N ILE A 484 -26.35 -0.56 31.00
CA ILE A 484 -25.01 -0.26 31.54
C ILE A 484 -24.11 0.34 30.45
N GLY A 485 -24.16 -0.19 29.22
CA GLY A 485 -23.37 0.36 28.10
C GLY A 485 -23.69 1.82 27.81
N HIS A 486 -24.96 2.21 27.94
CA HIS A 486 -25.42 3.60 27.84
C HIS A 486 -25.07 4.48 29.05
N GLN A 487 -24.55 3.90 30.14
CA GLN A 487 -24.10 4.63 31.34
C GLN A 487 -22.58 4.73 31.42
N LEU A 488 -21.85 3.68 31.02
CA LEU A 488 -20.40 3.55 31.22
C LEU A 488 -19.58 3.57 29.91
N GLY A 489 -20.22 3.36 28.77
CA GLY A 489 -19.51 3.14 27.50
C GLY A 489 -18.86 1.77 27.38
N PHE A 490 -17.99 1.64 26.39
CA PHE A 490 -17.34 0.39 26.00
C PHE A 490 -15.82 0.57 25.92
N PHE A 491 -15.07 -0.52 26.13
CA PHE A 491 -13.63 -0.52 25.88
C PHE A 491 -13.34 -0.22 24.40
N ASP A 492 -12.27 0.51 24.12
CA ASP A 492 -11.95 1.10 22.79
C ASP A 492 -13.02 2.05 22.19
N GLY A 493 -13.98 2.51 23.00
CA GLY A 493 -15.08 3.36 22.51
C GLY A 493 -14.61 4.69 21.89
N ASP A 494 -13.38 5.13 22.19
CA ASP A 494 -12.72 6.30 21.56
C ASP A 494 -12.33 6.07 20.10
N LYS A 495 -12.30 4.81 19.65
CA LYS A 495 -11.91 4.42 18.29
C LYS A 495 -13.02 3.73 17.51
N HIS A 496 -13.78 2.86 18.18
CA HIS A 496 -14.74 1.98 17.53
C HIS A 496 -16.01 1.81 18.35
N GLU A 497 -17.16 1.93 17.69
CA GLU A 497 -18.44 1.54 18.26
C GLU A 497 -18.54 0.00 18.39
N ARG A 498 -19.59 -0.48 19.08
CA ARG A 498 -19.93 -1.91 19.11
C ARG A 498 -20.53 -2.37 17.80
N ASP A 499 -20.15 -3.58 17.41
CA ASP A 499 -20.67 -4.25 16.23
C ASP A 499 -22.18 -4.47 16.37
N GLY A 500 -22.92 -3.91 15.41
CA GLY A 500 -24.34 -4.17 15.22
C GLY A 500 -24.59 -5.54 14.56
N ILE A 501 -25.85 -5.93 14.47
CA ILE A 501 -26.24 -7.15 13.74
C ILE A 501 -26.07 -6.89 12.24
N PRO A 502 -25.20 -7.63 11.52
CA PRO A 502 -24.93 -7.34 10.12
C PRO A 502 -26.15 -7.57 9.23
N ASP A 503 -26.32 -6.71 8.22
CA ASP A 503 -27.44 -6.72 7.27
C ASP A 503 -27.60 -8.10 6.59
N VAL A 504 -26.47 -8.73 6.26
CA VAL A 504 -26.42 -10.04 5.58
C VAL A 504 -26.69 -11.23 6.52
N SER A 505 -26.71 -11.01 7.84
CA SER A 505 -26.70 -12.07 8.86
C SER A 505 -27.81 -11.96 9.91
N VAL A 506 -28.82 -11.11 9.70
CA VAL A 506 -29.93 -10.90 10.65
C VAL A 506 -30.65 -12.20 11.03
N SER A 507 -30.97 -13.05 10.03
CA SER A 507 -31.61 -14.35 10.26
C SER A 507 -30.69 -15.36 10.94
N LYS A 508 -29.39 -15.35 10.60
CA LYS A 508 -28.40 -16.24 11.22
C LYS A 508 -28.29 -15.96 12.71
N VAL A 509 -28.06 -14.71 13.10
CA VAL A 509 -27.99 -14.31 14.52
C VAL A 509 -29.30 -14.69 15.26
N PHE A 510 -30.45 -14.60 14.59
CA PHE A 510 -31.73 -15.00 15.17
C PHE A 510 -31.74 -16.50 15.49
N TYR A 511 -31.34 -17.34 14.52
CA TYR A 511 -31.29 -18.77 14.71
C TYR A 511 -30.28 -19.17 15.79
N SER A 512 -29.11 -18.53 15.85
CA SER A 512 -28.08 -18.80 16.89
C SER A 512 -28.60 -18.48 18.30
N LEU A 513 -29.33 -17.36 18.48
CA LEU A 513 -29.92 -17.01 19.77
C LEU A 513 -31.05 -17.97 20.17
N VAL A 514 -31.94 -18.30 19.23
CA VAL A 514 -33.07 -19.21 19.47
C VAL A 514 -32.58 -20.63 19.75
N SER A 515 -31.60 -21.12 18.99
CA SER A 515 -31.03 -22.46 19.14
C SER A 515 -30.37 -22.61 20.51
N THR A 516 -29.58 -21.63 20.94
CA THR A 516 -28.91 -21.62 22.25
C THR A 516 -29.89 -21.69 23.40
N GLY A 517 -30.89 -20.81 23.38
CA GLY A 517 -31.94 -20.79 24.41
C GLY A 517 -32.85 -22.03 24.41
N THR A 518 -32.73 -22.91 23.41
CA THR A 518 -33.55 -24.13 23.27
C THR A 518 -32.75 -25.39 23.57
N PHE A 519 -31.60 -25.58 22.91
CA PHE A 519 -30.83 -26.81 22.99
C PHE A 519 -30.05 -26.95 24.31
N ARG A 520 -29.62 -25.85 24.96
CA ARG A 520 -28.98 -25.94 26.29
C ARG A 520 -29.94 -26.46 27.36
N PRO A 521 -31.16 -25.90 27.53
CA PRO A 521 -32.16 -26.50 28.41
C PRO A 521 -32.54 -27.93 28.02
N LEU A 522 -32.64 -28.24 26.72
CA LEU A 522 -32.92 -29.61 26.26
C LEU A 522 -31.85 -30.59 26.72
N LEU A 523 -30.58 -30.24 26.54
CA LEU A 523 -29.44 -31.05 26.98
C LEU A 523 -29.48 -31.26 28.50
N ALA A 524 -29.72 -30.19 29.27
CA ALA A 524 -29.82 -30.29 30.73
C ALA A 524 -30.94 -31.26 31.15
N ILE A 525 -32.12 -31.18 30.52
CA ILE A 525 -33.23 -32.08 30.83
C ILE A 525 -32.91 -33.51 30.46
N PHE A 526 -32.36 -33.73 29.27
CA PHE A 526 -32.01 -35.05 28.78
C PHE A 526 -30.98 -35.74 29.69
N LEU A 527 -30.01 -34.99 30.21
CA LEU A 527 -28.93 -35.54 31.01
C LEU A 527 -29.29 -35.76 32.48
N SER A 528 -30.11 -34.90 33.09
CA SER A 528 -30.23 -34.87 34.55
C SER A 528 -31.64 -34.70 35.12
N TYR A 529 -32.67 -34.43 34.30
CA TYR A 529 -34.02 -34.25 34.82
C TYR A 529 -34.69 -35.58 35.15
N GLN A 530 -35.06 -35.74 36.42
CA GLN A 530 -35.75 -36.92 36.91
C GLN A 530 -37.09 -36.50 37.55
N THR A 531 -38.18 -37.13 37.13
CA THR A 531 -39.53 -36.82 37.66
C THR A 531 -39.71 -37.23 39.13
N SER A 532 -38.81 -38.04 39.67
CA SER A 532 -38.75 -38.40 41.09
C SER A 532 -38.09 -37.34 41.98
N GLU A 533 -37.40 -36.36 41.39
CA GLU A 533 -36.73 -35.28 42.11
C GLU A 533 -37.51 -33.98 41.96
N VAL A 534 -37.56 -33.17 43.01
CA VAL A 534 -38.27 -31.88 43.04
C VAL A 534 -37.27 -30.74 43.22
N PRO A 535 -37.60 -29.46 42.97
CA PRO A 535 -36.61 -28.39 43.10
C PRO A 535 -35.94 -28.29 44.49
N ALA A 536 -36.60 -28.77 45.55
CA ALA A 536 -36.03 -28.86 46.89
C ALA A 536 -34.95 -29.96 47.04
N SER A 537 -34.82 -30.87 46.06
CA SER A 537 -33.78 -31.91 45.98
C SER A 537 -32.41 -31.37 45.56
N ILE A 538 -32.27 -30.05 45.36
CA ILE A 538 -31.01 -29.40 45.00
C ILE A 538 -29.92 -29.72 46.05
N SER A 539 -28.72 -30.02 45.56
CA SER A 539 -27.58 -30.46 46.36
C SER A 539 -26.89 -29.28 47.03
N TRP A 540 -27.54 -28.61 47.99
CA TRP A 540 -27.01 -27.38 48.62
C TRP A 540 -25.57 -27.49 49.16
N THR A 541 -25.17 -28.67 49.65
CA THR A 541 -23.81 -28.94 50.12
C THR A 541 -22.77 -28.89 49.00
N TRP A 542 -23.12 -29.38 47.81
CA TRP A 542 -22.23 -29.48 46.66
C TRP A 542 -22.33 -28.27 45.73
N LEU A 543 -23.48 -27.58 45.72
CA LEU A 543 -23.77 -26.49 44.80
C LEU A 543 -22.68 -25.40 44.76
N PRO A 544 -22.13 -24.90 45.89
CA PRO A 544 -21.04 -23.93 45.83
C PRO A 544 -19.80 -24.47 45.11
N LEU A 545 -19.46 -25.74 45.30
CA LEU A 545 -18.34 -26.38 44.63
C LEU A 545 -18.65 -26.60 43.14
N GLU A 546 -19.87 -27.01 42.81
CA GLU A 546 -20.33 -27.18 41.42
C GLU A 546 -20.30 -25.86 40.65
N ILE A 547 -20.80 -24.76 41.21
CA ILE A 547 -20.72 -23.42 40.59
C ILE A 547 -19.25 -23.06 40.30
N GLY A 548 -18.36 -23.33 41.25
CA GLY A 548 -16.94 -23.02 41.15
C GLY A 548 -16.23 -23.83 40.07
N LEU A 549 -16.36 -25.15 40.14
CA LEU A 549 -15.67 -26.09 39.26
C LEU A 549 -16.28 -26.13 37.86
N TYR A 550 -17.58 -25.90 37.71
CA TYR A 550 -18.22 -25.92 36.40
C TYR A 550 -17.60 -24.88 35.46
N GLY A 551 -17.41 -23.65 35.93
CA GLY A 551 -16.72 -22.62 35.14
C GLY A 551 -15.32 -23.06 34.71
N ILE A 552 -14.51 -23.58 35.64
CA ILE A 552 -13.12 -24.00 35.38
C ILE A 552 -13.04 -25.17 34.37
N VAL A 553 -13.88 -26.20 34.55
CA VAL A 553 -13.87 -27.41 33.71
C VAL A 553 -14.48 -27.11 32.33
N LEU A 554 -15.52 -26.28 32.26
CA LEU A 554 -16.04 -25.80 30.98
C LEU A 554 -14.97 -25.04 30.22
N ASP A 555 -14.26 -24.16 30.91
CA ASP A 555 -13.19 -23.37 30.32
C ASP A 555 -12.02 -24.22 29.85
N PHE A 556 -11.74 -25.36 30.49
CA PHE A 556 -10.70 -26.29 30.04
C PHE A 556 -11.00 -26.84 28.64
N TRP A 557 -12.21 -27.40 28.49
CA TRP A 557 -12.64 -27.96 27.21
C TRP A 557 -12.75 -26.88 26.15
N PHE A 558 -13.30 -25.71 26.51
CA PHE A 558 -13.39 -24.57 25.62
C PHE A 558 -11.99 -24.07 25.21
N TYR A 559 -11.06 -23.90 26.15
CA TYR A 559 -9.70 -23.42 25.90
C TYR A 559 -8.97 -24.29 24.86
N ILE A 560 -9.00 -25.63 25.03
CA ILE A 560 -8.37 -26.55 24.09
C ILE A 560 -8.99 -26.41 22.71
N TYR A 561 -10.33 -26.48 22.64
CA TYR A 561 -11.10 -26.38 21.41
C TYR A 561 -10.83 -25.05 20.67
N HIS A 562 -10.91 -23.94 21.41
CA HIS A 562 -10.75 -22.59 20.91
C HIS A 562 -9.33 -22.32 20.43
N ARG A 563 -8.32 -22.65 21.25
CA ARG A 563 -6.91 -22.50 20.88
C ARG A 563 -6.55 -23.31 19.64
N LEU A 564 -7.05 -24.55 19.52
CA LEU A 564 -6.81 -25.37 18.32
C LEU A 564 -7.31 -24.69 17.04
N MET A 565 -8.45 -23.99 17.10
CA MET A 565 -8.96 -23.25 15.94
C MET A 565 -8.11 -22.02 15.57
N HIS A 566 -7.36 -21.46 16.52
CA HIS A 566 -6.41 -20.39 16.25
C HIS A 566 -5.05 -20.89 15.76
N ASP A 567 -4.53 -21.95 16.38
CA ASP A 567 -3.19 -22.47 16.13
C ASP A 567 -3.13 -23.34 14.86
N VAL A 568 -4.19 -24.10 14.56
CA VAL A 568 -4.25 -25.01 13.40
C VAL A 568 -4.98 -24.36 12.24
N GLY A 569 -4.23 -23.98 11.19
CA GLY A 569 -4.77 -23.20 10.07
C GLY A 569 -5.97 -23.84 9.33
N SER A 570 -6.09 -25.17 9.32
CA SER A 570 -7.25 -25.86 8.72
C SER A 570 -8.53 -25.77 9.56
N LEU A 571 -8.40 -25.50 10.87
CA LEU A 571 -9.51 -25.37 11.81
C LEU A 571 -10.01 -23.92 11.93
N TRP A 572 -9.17 -22.93 11.58
CA TRP A 572 -9.54 -21.50 11.60
C TRP A 572 -10.85 -21.18 10.87
N LYS A 573 -11.12 -21.88 9.76
CA LYS A 573 -12.35 -21.67 8.98
C LYS A 573 -13.65 -21.84 9.80
N TYR A 574 -13.63 -22.61 10.88
CA TYR A 574 -14.79 -22.83 11.75
C TYR A 574 -14.96 -21.74 12.81
N HIS A 575 -13.92 -20.92 13.02
CA HIS A 575 -13.90 -19.86 14.02
C HIS A 575 -13.79 -18.45 13.42
N ARG A 576 -13.46 -18.36 12.13
CA ARG A 576 -13.28 -17.11 11.40
C ARG A 576 -14.52 -16.23 11.45
N THR A 577 -15.72 -16.80 11.27
CA THR A 577 -16.98 -16.05 11.29
C THR A 577 -17.21 -15.35 12.63
N HIS A 578 -16.88 -16.04 13.73
CA HIS A 578 -16.91 -15.47 15.07
C HIS A 578 -15.97 -14.27 15.23
N HIS A 579 -14.80 -14.31 14.60
CA HIS A 579 -13.86 -13.18 14.61
C HIS A 579 -14.08 -12.11 13.55
N LEU A 580 -15.14 -12.20 12.75
CA LEU A 580 -15.58 -11.07 11.94
C LEU A 580 -16.03 -9.92 12.83
N THR A 581 -16.63 -10.22 13.99
CA THR A 581 -16.87 -9.23 15.03
C THR A 581 -15.59 -8.94 15.81
N LYS A 582 -15.07 -7.72 15.66
CA LYS A 582 -13.87 -7.21 16.36
C LYS A 582 -14.22 -6.53 17.67
N HIS A 583 -15.46 -6.09 17.77
CA HIS A 583 -15.98 -5.26 18.82
C HIS A 583 -17.38 -5.77 19.18
N PRO A 584 -17.50 -7.03 19.66
CA PRO A 584 -18.77 -7.72 19.75
C PRO A 584 -19.74 -7.05 20.70
N SER A 585 -21.02 -7.30 20.43
CA SER A 585 -22.13 -7.07 21.34
C SER A 585 -22.68 -8.41 21.84
N PRO A 586 -23.48 -8.42 22.93
CA PRO A 586 -23.98 -9.68 23.50
C PRO A 586 -24.80 -10.53 22.51
N LEU A 587 -25.45 -9.91 21.52
CA LEU A 587 -26.20 -10.64 20.49
C LEU A 587 -25.30 -11.43 19.54
N LEU A 588 -24.04 -11.03 19.39
CA LEU A 588 -23.07 -11.68 18.51
C LEU A 588 -22.25 -12.76 19.23
N SER A 589 -22.55 -13.07 20.50
CA SER A 589 -21.84 -14.07 21.32
C SER A 589 -21.71 -15.44 20.66
N LEU A 590 -22.66 -15.79 19.78
CA LEU A 590 -22.70 -17.05 19.03
C LEU A 590 -22.85 -16.83 17.53
N TYR A 591 -22.43 -15.66 17.03
CA TYR A 591 -22.34 -15.41 15.60
C TYR A 591 -21.15 -16.19 15.02
N ALA A 592 -21.34 -17.49 14.73
CA ALA A 592 -20.27 -18.40 14.34
C ALA A 592 -20.73 -19.40 13.28
N ASP A 593 -19.84 -20.24 12.78
CA ASP A 593 -20.23 -21.33 11.88
C ASP A 593 -20.90 -22.48 12.63
N ALA A 594 -21.70 -23.29 11.92
CA ALA A 594 -22.59 -24.27 12.54
C ALA A 594 -21.85 -25.28 13.43
N GLU A 595 -20.63 -25.65 13.04
CA GLU A 595 -19.75 -26.52 13.83
C GLU A 595 -19.39 -25.86 15.16
N GLN A 596 -19.01 -24.58 15.17
CA GLN A 596 -18.71 -23.88 16.40
C GLN A 596 -19.94 -23.70 17.27
N GLU A 597 -21.07 -23.30 16.69
CA GLU A 597 -22.33 -23.19 17.43
C GLU A 597 -22.70 -24.52 18.10
N PHE A 598 -22.52 -25.66 17.42
CA PHE A 598 -22.77 -26.97 18.01
C PHE A 598 -21.88 -27.26 19.23
N PHE A 599 -20.57 -27.00 19.13
CA PHE A 599 -19.66 -27.22 20.26
C PHE A 599 -19.97 -26.26 21.42
N ASP A 600 -20.23 -24.98 21.16
CA ASP A 600 -20.52 -23.97 22.19
C ASP A 600 -21.87 -24.20 22.90
N ILE A 601 -22.87 -24.73 22.19
CA ILE A 601 -24.21 -24.99 22.72
C ILE A 601 -24.31 -26.37 23.38
N VAL A 602 -23.70 -27.39 22.79
CA VAL A 602 -23.90 -28.80 23.17
C VAL A 602 -22.59 -29.49 23.56
N GLY A 603 -21.58 -29.47 22.69
CA GLY A 603 -20.37 -30.27 22.85
C GLY A 603 -19.60 -29.99 24.14
N ILE A 604 -19.24 -28.72 24.36
CA ILE A 604 -18.47 -28.28 25.53
C ILE A 604 -19.27 -28.44 26.83
N PRO A 605 -20.55 -28.03 26.93
CA PRO A 605 -21.36 -28.31 28.12
C PRO A 605 -21.51 -29.81 28.43
N LEU A 606 -21.65 -30.66 27.41
CA LEU A 606 -21.73 -32.12 27.59
C LEU A 606 -20.43 -32.70 28.17
N LEU A 607 -19.27 -32.33 27.61
CA LEU A 607 -17.96 -32.77 28.11
C LEU A 607 -17.73 -32.32 29.55
N THR A 608 -18.16 -31.09 29.88
CA THR A 608 -18.11 -30.53 31.23
C THR A 608 -18.95 -31.36 32.19
N TYR A 609 -20.23 -31.61 31.85
CA TYR A 609 -21.15 -32.40 32.65
C TYR A 609 -20.59 -33.80 32.94
N ILE A 610 -20.12 -34.48 31.89
CA ILE A 610 -19.55 -35.83 31.99
C ILE A 610 -18.31 -35.82 32.90
N THR A 611 -17.42 -34.85 32.74
CA THR A 611 -16.19 -34.74 33.54
C THR A 611 -16.53 -34.56 35.02
N LEU A 612 -17.42 -33.63 35.37
CA LEU A 612 -17.83 -33.39 36.76
C LEU A 612 -18.56 -34.59 37.38
N LYS A 613 -19.40 -35.29 36.60
CA LYS A 613 -20.01 -36.55 37.02
C LYS A 613 -18.97 -37.63 37.32
N PHE A 614 -17.96 -37.78 36.47
CA PHE A 614 -16.85 -38.73 36.70
C PHE A 614 -15.97 -38.33 37.90
N MET A 615 -15.88 -37.05 38.22
CA MET A 615 -15.25 -36.55 39.45
C MET A 615 -16.09 -36.81 40.71
N GLY A 616 -17.29 -37.38 40.58
CA GLY A 616 -18.17 -37.76 41.68
C GLY A 616 -19.14 -36.66 42.14
N LEU A 617 -19.29 -35.56 41.39
CA LEU A 617 -20.23 -34.50 41.75
C LEU A 617 -21.69 -34.92 41.42
N PRO A 618 -22.69 -34.53 42.25
CA PRO A 618 -24.08 -34.88 42.04
C PRO A 618 -24.63 -34.45 40.68
N MET A 619 -24.34 -33.22 40.22
CA MET A 619 -24.77 -32.70 38.92
C MET A 619 -26.25 -33.02 38.60
N GLY A 620 -27.12 -32.82 39.60
CA GLY A 620 -28.57 -32.96 39.45
C GLY A 620 -29.12 -31.88 38.52
N PHE A 621 -30.38 -32.00 38.08
CA PHE A 621 -30.96 -31.01 37.18
C PHE A 621 -31.01 -29.61 37.76
N TYR A 622 -31.47 -29.48 39.01
CA TYR A 622 -31.61 -28.19 39.68
C TYR A 622 -30.26 -27.54 39.99
N ASP A 623 -29.26 -28.36 40.33
CA ASP A 623 -27.87 -27.92 40.53
C ASP A 623 -27.28 -27.39 39.21
N SER A 624 -27.41 -28.21 38.15
CA SER A 624 -26.93 -27.89 36.80
C SER A 624 -27.65 -26.67 36.21
N TRP A 625 -28.94 -26.47 36.53
CA TRP A 625 -29.69 -25.28 36.15
C TRP A 625 -29.02 -24.02 36.68
N VAL A 626 -28.67 -23.99 37.97
CA VAL A 626 -27.97 -22.85 38.58
C VAL A 626 -26.61 -22.64 37.93
N CYS A 627 -25.80 -23.70 37.75
CA CYS A 627 -24.52 -23.62 37.04
C CYS A 627 -24.67 -23.03 35.63
N HIS A 628 -25.64 -23.48 34.83
CA HIS A 628 -25.87 -22.94 33.49
C HIS A 628 -26.28 -21.45 33.51
N GLN A 629 -27.02 -20.99 34.52
CA GLN A 629 -27.34 -19.56 34.66
C GLN A 629 -26.07 -18.72 34.90
N TYR A 630 -25.10 -19.22 35.69
CA TYR A 630 -23.79 -18.57 35.84
C TYR A 630 -23.01 -18.51 34.53
N ILE A 631 -22.98 -19.61 33.77
CA ILE A 631 -22.25 -19.66 32.50
C ILE A 631 -22.84 -18.71 31.46
N VAL A 632 -24.16 -18.74 31.28
CA VAL A 632 -24.85 -17.85 30.32
C VAL A 632 -24.68 -16.39 30.72
N PHE A 633 -24.72 -16.11 32.02
CA PHE A 633 -24.46 -14.78 32.52
C PHE A 633 -23.08 -14.28 32.09
N THR A 634 -22.04 -15.08 32.34
CA THR A 634 -20.67 -14.76 31.94
C THR A 634 -20.53 -14.61 30.43
N GLU A 635 -21.16 -15.47 29.62
CA GLU A 635 -21.00 -15.41 28.16
C GLU A 635 -21.62 -14.15 27.54
N ILE A 636 -22.80 -13.73 28.01
CA ILE A 636 -23.46 -12.49 27.58
C ILE A 636 -22.63 -11.28 28.03
N MET A 637 -22.10 -11.32 29.25
CA MET A 637 -21.23 -10.25 29.78
C MET A 637 -19.91 -10.16 29.01
N GLY A 638 -19.25 -11.27 28.74
CA GLY A 638 -17.93 -11.32 28.08
C GLY A 638 -17.92 -10.73 26.67
N HIS A 639 -19.04 -10.81 25.94
CA HIS A 639 -19.18 -10.20 24.60
C HIS A 639 -19.80 -8.81 24.64
N SER A 640 -19.96 -8.20 25.81
CA SER A 640 -20.56 -6.87 25.91
C SER A 640 -19.59 -5.73 25.57
N GLY A 641 -18.30 -5.94 25.82
CA GLY A 641 -17.28 -4.90 25.73
C GLY A 641 -17.46 -3.75 26.73
N LEU A 642 -18.31 -3.89 27.75
CA LEU A 642 -18.58 -2.83 28.74
C LEU A 642 -17.29 -2.35 29.41
N ARG A 643 -17.11 -1.02 29.50
CA ARG A 643 -15.92 -0.41 30.10
C ARG A 643 -15.98 -0.44 31.62
N MET A 644 -15.79 -1.60 32.21
CA MET A 644 -15.74 -1.81 33.66
C MET A 644 -14.88 -3.01 34.04
N LEU A 645 -14.29 -2.97 35.23
CA LEU A 645 -13.63 -4.14 35.79
C LEU A 645 -14.69 -5.03 36.44
N ALA A 646 -15.00 -6.14 35.76
CA ALA A 646 -15.89 -7.19 36.27
C ALA A 646 -15.30 -8.56 35.94
N SER A 647 -15.19 -9.43 36.95
CA SER A 647 -14.85 -10.84 36.75
C SER A 647 -16.11 -11.67 36.51
N PRO A 648 -16.04 -12.81 35.80
CA PRO A 648 -17.08 -13.82 35.82
C PRO A 648 -17.46 -14.20 37.26
N PRO A 649 -18.77 -14.18 37.63
CA PRO A 649 -19.16 -14.56 38.97
C PRO A 649 -18.95 -16.06 39.18
N SER A 650 -18.15 -16.42 40.19
CA SER A 650 -17.87 -17.81 40.58
C SER A 650 -17.47 -17.88 42.05
N THR A 651 -17.83 -18.98 42.71
CA THR A 651 -17.45 -19.25 44.12
C THR A 651 -15.94 -19.47 44.30
N LEU A 652 -15.20 -19.68 43.21
CA LEU A 652 -13.74 -19.85 43.20
C LEU A 652 -12.98 -18.64 42.65
N THR A 653 -13.65 -17.51 42.40
CA THR A 653 -12.97 -16.33 41.84
C THR A 653 -11.87 -15.79 42.74
N TRP A 654 -12.06 -15.83 44.06
CA TRP A 654 -11.03 -15.46 45.03
C TRP A 654 -9.78 -16.32 44.88
N LEU A 655 -9.93 -17.62 44.61
CA LEU A 655 -8.81 -18.55 44.41
C LEU A 655 -8.10 -18.26 43.09
N LEU A 656 -8.85 -17.98 42.02
CA LEU A 656 -8.28 -17.62 40.72
C LEU A 656 -7.48 -16.32 40.80
N ARG A 657 -7.95 -15.32 41.57
CA ARG A 657 -7.22 -14.05 41.79
C ARG A 657 -5.87 -14.26 42.48
N LEU A 658 -5.76 -15.20 43.43
CA LEU A 658 -4.49 -15.49 44.11
C LEU A 658 -3.38 -15.93 43.14
N PHE A 659 -3.75 -16.50 41.99
CA PHE A 659 -2.82 -16.95 40.96
C PHE A 659 -2.80 -16.06 39.71
N ASP A 660 -3.39 -14.86 39.78
CA ASP A 660 -3.56 -13.96 38.62
C ASP A 660 -4.20 -14.70 37.41
N ALA A 661 -5.17 -15.57 37.72
CA ALA A 661 -5.87 -16.45 36.79
C ALA A 661 -7.34 -16.07 36.63
N ASN A 662 -7.77 -14.93 37.18
CA ASN A 662 -9.13 -14.43 37.00
C ASN A 662 -9.27 -13.71 35.65
N LEU A 663 -10.31 -14.07 34.91
CA LEU A 663 -10.74 -13.36 33.70
C LEU A 663 -11.45 -12.07 34.10
N ILE A 664 -11.32 -11.02 33.29
CA ILE A 664 -12.18 -9.84 33.32
C ILE A 664 -12.71 -9.54 31.90
N LEU A 665 -13.72 -8.67 31.80
CA LEU A 665 -14.34 -8.28 30.53
C LEU A 665 -13.36 -7.86 29.43
N GLU A 666 -12.33 -7.07 29.76
CA GLU A 666 -11.34 -6.61 28.79
C GLU A 666 -10.58 -7.78 28.13
N ASP A 667 -10.37 -8.88 28.83
CA ASP A 667 -9.53 -9.97 28.34
C ASP A 667 -10.14 -10.63 27.08
N HIS A 668 -11.45 -10.88 27.07
CA HIS A 668 -12.17 -11.42 25.92
C HIS A 668 -12.39 -10.37 24.82
N ASP A 669 -12.59 -9.11 25.20
CA ASP A 669 -12.69 -8.01 24.24
C ASP A 669 -11.37 -7.85 23.46
N LEU A 670 -10.21 -7.88 24.14
CA LEU A 670 -8.89 -7.87 23.50
C LEU A 670 -8.64 -9.06 22.57
N HIS A 671 -9.14 -10.24 22.95
CA HIS A 671 -9.09 -11.44 22.11
C HIS A 671 -9.78 -11.20 20.75
N HIS A 672 -11.00 -10.64 20.76
CA HIS A 672 -11.73 -10.30 19.54
C HIS A 672 -11.01 -9.25 18.67
N ARG A 673 -10.43 -8.22 19.29
CA ARG A 673 -9.74 -7.12 18.58
C ARG A 673 -8.54 -7.61 17.77
N LYS A 674 -7.77 -8.57 18.28
CA LYS A 674 -6.54 -9.06 17.62
C LYS A 674 -6.84 -10.16 16.59
N GLY A 675 -7.75 -11.09 16.91
CA GLY A 675 -8.14 -12.20 16.03
C GLY A 675 -7.00 -13.15 15.63
N TRP A 676 -7.31 -14.10 14.73
CA TRP A 676 -6.47 -15.21 14.23
C TRP A 676 -5.11 -15.48 14.93
N LYS A 677 -3.96 -15.34 14.24
CA LYS A 677 -2.66 -15.81 14.73
C LYS A 677 -1.98 -14.90 15.75
N SER A 678 -2.51 -13.70 15.93
CA SER A 678 -2.08 -12.75 16.95
C SER A 678 -3.02 -12.73 18.15
N SER A 679 -3.90 -13.73 18.27
CA SER A 679 -4.86 -13.83 19.36
C SER A 679 -4.21 -14.40 20.62
N HIS A 680 -4.88 -14.13 21.73
CA HIS A 680 -4.47 -14.43 23.10
C HIS A 680 -5.75 -14.55 23.95
N ASN A 681 -5.65 -14.89 25.24
CA ASN A 681 -6.79 -14.99 26.16
C ASN A 681 -7.90 -15.91 25.60
N TYR A 682 -7.60 -17.19 25.41
CA TYR A 682 -8.53 -18.16 24.81
C TYR A 682 -9.61 -18.65 25.78
N GLY A 683 -9.46 -18.42 27.09
CA GLY A 683 -10.48 -18.72 28.10
C GLY A 683 -11.67 -17.75 28.04
N LYS A 684 -12.85 -18.27 28.36
CA LYS A 684 -14.15 -17.56 28.35
C LYS A 684 -14.76 -17.42 29.75
N GLN A 685 -14.39 -18.29 30.68
CA GLN A 685 -14.84 -18.25 32.08
C GLN A 685 -13.70 -17.91 33.05
N THR A 686 -12.47 -18.28 32.71
CA THR A 686 -11.28 -18.02 33.55
C THR A 686 -10.08 -17.65 32.67
N ARG A 687 -8.99 -17.18 33.29
CA ARG A 687 -7.68 -17.09 32.66
C ARG A 687 -6.74 -18.20 33.13
N LEU A 688 -7.26 -19.21 33.82
CA LEU A 688 -6.45 -20.26 34.42
C LEU A 688 -5.62 -21.00 33.38
N TRP A 689 -6.28 -21.45 32.31
CA TRP A 689 -5.61 -22.19 31.24
C TRP A 689 -4.69 -21.29 30.41
N ASP A 690 -5.08 -20.04 30.17
CA ASP A 690 -4.18 -19.06 29.54
C ASP A 690 -2.91 -18.81 30.37
N ARG A 691 -3.04 -18.74 31.69
CA ARG A 691 -1.91 -18.56 32.60
C ARG A 691 -0.99 -19.78 32.59
N ILE A 692 -1.56 -20.99 32.70
CA ILE A 692 -0.82 -22.25 32.69
C ILE A 692 -0.04 -22.43 31.39
N PHE A 693 -0.65 -22.09 30.25
CA PHE A 693 -0.08 -22.33 28.92
C PHE A 693 0.55 -21.09 28.26
N GLY A 694 0.67 -19.98 28.98
CA GLY A 694 1.38 -18.79 28.53
C GLY A 694 0.70 -18.02 27.38
N THR A 695 -0.63 -18.02 27.31
CA THR A 695 -1.42 -17.34 26.26
C THR A 695 -2.15 -16.09 26.76
N CYS A 696 -1.81 -15.61 27.95
CA CYS A 696 -2.26 -14.34 28.51
C CYS A 696 -1.73 -13.12 27.72
N HIS A 697 -2.59 -12.12 27.47
CA HIS A 697 -2.18 -10.80 26.98
C HIS A 697 -2.22 -9.76 28.11
N GLU A 698 -1.44 -8.69 27.95
CA GLU A 698 -1.48 -7.53 28.84
C GLU A 698 -2.76 -6.71 28.62
N ARG A 699 -3.39 -6.28 29.71
CA ARG A 699 -4.56 -5.41 29.69
C ARG A 699 -4.15 -4.00 29.26
N ILE A 700 -5.06 -3.24 28.64
CA ILE A 700 -4.80 -1.89 28.13
C ILE A 700 -5.44 -0.84 29.03
N GLU A 701 -6.71 -1.01 29.36
CA GLU A 701 -7.51 -0.04 30.12
C GLU A 701 -7.65 -0.46 31.60
N CYS A 702 -7.77 -1.75 31.90
CA CYS A 702 -7.88 -2.28 33.26
C CYS A 702 -6.51 -2.57 33.89
N LEU A 703 -5.63 -1.56 33.90
CA LEU A 703 -4.32 -1.64 34.55
C LEU A 703 -4.43 -1.44 36.07
N GLU A 704 -3.49 -2.03 36.81
CA GLU A 704 -3.36 -1.79 38.25
C GLU A 704 -3.10 -0.29 38.51
N GLY A 705 -3.90 0.34 39.37
CA GLY A 705 -3.89 1.79 39.60
C GLY A 705 -4.76 2.63 38.65
N LYS A 706 -5.43 2.01 37.68
CA LYS A 706 -6.41 2.67 36.78
C LYS A 706 -7.86 2.28 37.05
N ILE A 707 -8.11 1.62 38.18
CA ILE A 707 -9.45 1.16 38.56
C ILE A 707 -10.06 2.13 39.56
N ASP A 708 -11.28 2.56 39.29
CA ASP A 708 -12.08 3.38 40.19
C ASP A 708 -12.86 2.48 41.16
N TYR A 709 -12.40 2.45 42.40
CA TYR A 709 -13.05 1.73 43.50
C TYR A 709 -14.02 2.62 44.29
N ASP A 710 -14.04 3.93 44.03
CA ASP A 710 -14.91 4.89 44.71
C ASP A 710 -16.23 5.05 43.93
N ASN A 711 -16.17 5.22 42.61
CA ASN A 711 -17.32 5.32 41.71
C ASN A 711 -17.61 3.96 41.04
N THR A 712 -18.05 2.99 41.84
CA THR A 712 -18.32 1.63 41.37
C THR A 712 -19.50 1.56 40.39
N ALA A 713 -19.40 0.65 39.41
CA ALA A 713 -20.51 0.31 38.53
C ALA A 713 -21.60 -0.49 39.28
N VAL A 714 -22.87 -0.27 38.91
CA VAL A 714 -24.02 -0.95 39.51
C VAL A 714 -24.75 -1.77 38.46
N PHE A 715 -24.98 -3.05 38.76
CA PHE A 715 -25.79 -3.90 37.90
C PHE A 715 -27.28 -3.63 38.18
N PRO A 716 -28.09 -3.26 37.18
CA PRO A 716 -29.48 -2.88 37.39
C PRO A 716 -30.31 -4.06 37.91
N PHE A 717 -31.26 -3.73 38.79
CA PHE A 717 -32.15 -4.70 39.44
C PHE A 717 -33.54 -4.61 38.80
N PRO A 718 -34.36 -5.69 38.76
CA PRO A 718 -35.57 -5.76 37.95
C PRO A 718 -36.69 -4.75 38.29
N TRP A 719 -36.49 -3.90 39.31
CA TRP A 719 -37.51 -3.01 39.87
C TRP A 719 -37.00 -1.60 40.21
N CYS A 720 -35.75 -1.26 39.88
CA CYS A 720 -35.27 0.12 39.99
C CYS A 720 -35.12 0.71 38.58
N PRO A 721 -35.76 1.86 38.30
CA PRO A 721 -35.64 2.55 37.02
C PRO A 721 -34.21 2.97 36.69
#